data_AF-A0A914WZM1-F1
#
_entry.id   AF-A0A914WZM1-F1
#
_cell.length_a   1.000
_cell.length_b   1.000
_cell.length_c   1.000
_cell.angle_alpha   90.00
_cell.angle_beta   90.00
_cell.angle_gamma   90.00
#
_symmetry.space_group_name_H-M   'P 1'
#
loop_
_entity.id
_entity.type
_entity.pdbx_description
1 polymer ?
#
loop_
_entity_poly.entity_id
_entity_poly.type
_entity_poly.pdbx_seq_one_letter_code
_entity_poly.pdbx_strand_id
1 'polypeptide(L)'
;MTGVSLLLVILFLFLDRCTGQATCGQQAVDPTQPLRSRILTPGVRIIGGDAAKPKAWPWQVLLQGEDSGFFSTTTYTCGATIISDRWILTAQHCISKIQKLLDTTYLYIGIHDLQDRKKSSALRISKMACHPYFDLALIMVDRQITYNDYVQPICLPASNSTLARPGTIAFVTGWGNYLASSDQVSSGISSSLLQARVPIQTCAQGYIFTNTTKYQICAGAYRTGVAEGDSGGPLQMIDENDGRWYQVGITHGVIQPMHEDVYPDIYQEVAPAISYIDACMKNISDPVNCPTRCSTGLSTIVARGQASPAAPSTLSSSLSPSTSTRPPHPAKSSPSPVCAVMSAHISASKMRRHLIWANCVIIFILVPHPEAHVRIDDGHHGLHSPVSMPDLDFLEGGLHHINVAMRIQKIFDNEVGSKTFTTTIELLLSWRDERLRHSGDAQIIHDGASLFTLWIPNFYFKNARRVDYGDQSLTMAAIARDGTVTYSTTLDIQLDCHTNGERFPFNEFNCAIELASYSKSIQQLNMSWFERHAAPLEFGKHFDARNVIGSNVSRCDYKRSYAIDKFGDHRAEYSCLRAEIRLMRPINAHLLQCFLPTVLIVISSWLGFWIDRHNVIARVTLHFVSLLTLIAHGGAMRAQLPAHAEATAIDHMFAASMVFVFCAAIEFGIVHLMMHASQKYLDLAKGKDSIRAESRIRYERLA
;
A
#
# COMPACT_ATOMS: atom_id res chain seq x y z
N MET A 1 60.61 -10.46 14.61
CA MET A 1 60.13 -10.15 13.25
C MET A 1 58.60 -10.14 13.23
N THR A 2 57.95 -9.16 13.87
CA THR A 2 56.50 -9.25 14.18
C THR A 2 55.68 -7.97 13.95
N GLY A 3 56.32 -6.81 13.72
CA GLY A 3 55.59 -5.57 13.40
C GLY A 3 55.31 -5.37 11.90
N VAL A 4 56.32 -5.58 11.05
CA VAL A 4 56.25 -5.22 9.62
C VAL A 4 55.30 -6.13 8.83
N SER A 5 55.24 -7.43 9.14
CA SER A 5 54.33 -8.38 8.48
C SER A 5 52.85 -8.10 8.79
N LEU A 6 52.53 -7.63 10.01
CA LEU A 6 51.14 -7.27 10.35
C LEU A 6 50.70 -6.00 9.62
N LEU A 7 51.60 -5.01 9.51
CA LEU A 7 51.33 -3.78 8.77
C LEU A 7 51.13 -4.06 7.26
N LEU A 8 51.92 -4.97 6.67
CA LEU A 8 51.78 -5.38 5.28
C LEU A 8 50.48 -6.17 5.02
N VAL A 9 50.08 -7.07 5.93
CA VAL A 9 48.79 -7.78 5.81
C VAL A 9 47.62 -6.81 5.92
N ILE A 10 47.68 -5.83 6.83
CA ILE A 10 46.67 -4.76 6.91
C ILE A 10 46.70 -3.90 5.64
N LEU A 11 47.86 -3.55 5.10
CA LEU A 11 47.96 -2.79 3.85
C LEU A 11 47.37 -3.56 2.65
N PHE A 12 47.61 -4.87 2.55
CA PHE A 12 46.99 -5.72 1.52
C PHE A 12 45.47 -5.83 1.70
N LEU A 13 44.96 -6.00 2.94
CA LEU A 13 43.52 -6.01 3.23
C LEU A 13 42.83 -4.65 2.97
N PHE A 14 43.59 -3.54 2.99
CA PHE A 14 43.10 -2.22 2.56
C PHE A 14 43.27 -1.97 1.05
N LEU A 15 44.26 -2.57 0.39
CA LEU A 15 44.49 -2.43 -1.06
C LEU A 15 43.51 -3.29 -1.89
N ASP A 16 43.12 -4.47 -1.42
CA ASP A 16 42.05 -5.28 -2.05
C ASP A 16 40.66 -4.60 -2.02
N ARG A 17 40.48 -3.54 -1.21
CA ARG A 17 39.26 -2.72 -1.20
C ARG A 17 39.28 -1.54 -2.19
N CYS A 18 40.39 -1.32 -2.90
CA CYS A 18 40.54 -0.19 -3.83
C CYS A 18 40.46 -0.58 -5.32
N THR A 19 40.18 -1.85 -5.64
CA THR A 19 39.75 -2.31 -6.96
C THR A 19 38.33 -2.88 -6.88
N GLY A 20 37.39 -2.06 -6.37
CA GLY A 20 35.98 -2.41 -6.20
C GLY A 20 35.24 -2.64 -7.53
N GLN A 21 35.43 -3.81 -8.12
CA GLN A 21 34.57 -4.33 -9.18
C GLN A 21 33.20 -4.62 -8.57
N ALA A 22 32.25 -3.69 -8.72
CA ALA A 22 30.96 -3.75 -8.03
C ALA A 22 30.23 -5.06 -8.36
N THR A 23 29.94 -5.85 -7.33
CA THR A 23 29.11 -7.03 -7.45
C THR A 23 27.64 -6.61 -7.52
N CYS A 24 26.92 -7.15 -8.51
CA CYS A 24 25.53 -6.79 -8.77
C CYS A 24 24.59 -7.12 -7.61
N GLY A 25 23.43 -6.47 -7.58
CA GLY A 25 22.33 -6.79 -6.66
C GLY A 25 22.62 -6.44 -5.20
N GLN A 26 23.61 -5.58 -4.93
CA GLN A 26 23.94 -5.10 -3.59
C GLN A 26 23.40 -3.68 -3.35
N GLN A 27 22.83 -3.48 -2.16
CA GLN A 27 22.25 -2.23 -1.69
C GLN A 27 22.96 -1.76 -0.41
N ALA A 28 23.12 -0.46 -0.22
CA ALA A 28 23.73 0.08 1.00
C ALA A 28 22.75 0.18 2.18
N VAL A 29 21.44 0.07 1.91
CA VAL A 29 20.37 0.14 2.92
C VAL A 29 19.31 -0.92 2.61
N ASP A 30 18.88 -1.66 3.62
CA ASP A 30 17.82 -2.67 3.52
C ASP A 30 16.43 -1.99 3.37
N PRO A 31 15.64 -2.28 2.32
CA PRO A 31 14.32 -1.69 2.09
C PRO A 31 13.25 -2.17 3.08
N THR A 32 13.51 -3.25 3.83
CA THR A 32 12.52 -3.90 4.73
C THR A 32 12.58 -3.42 6.18
N GLN A 33 13.70 -2.84 6.63
CA GLN A 33 13.84 -2.38 8.02
C GLN A 33 12.91 -1.17 8.32
N PRO A 34 12.40 -1.00 9.55
CA PRO A 34 11.61 0.17 9.90
C PRO A 34 12.45 1.46 9.95
N LEU A 35 11.85 2.59 9.54
CA LEU A 35 12.47 3.91 9.67
C LEU A 35 12.57 4.32 11.15
N ARG A 36 13.81 4.48 11.66
CA ARG A 36 14.08 5.00 13.01
C ARG A 36 13.91 6.53 13.11
N SER A 37 12.72 7.07 12.83
CA SER A 37 12.25 8.36 13.35
C SER A 37 10.79 8.63 12.95
N ARG A 38 10.08 9.41 13.77
CA ARG A 38 8.71 9.84 13.51
C ARG A 38 8.67 10.94 12.45
N ILE A 39 7.87 10.73 11.41
CA ILE A 39 6.82 11.62 10.85
C ILE A 39 6.36 10.93 9.56
N LEU A 40 5.18 10.30 9.60
CA LEU A 40 4.50 9.83 8.38
C LEU A 40 3.67 11.00 7.86
N THR A 41 4.14 11.67 6.83
CA THR A 41 3.32 12.61 6.06
C THR A 41 2.19 11.84 5.36
N PRO A 42 0.91 12.23 5.52
CA PRO A 42 -0.19 11.54 4.87
C PRO A 42 -0.16 11.79 3.36
N GLY A 43 -0.14 10.71 2.56
CA GLY A 43 -0.16 10.78 1.09
C GLY A 43 1.11 10.24 0.44
N VAL A 44 1.33 8.94 0.55
CA VAL A 44 2.40 8.22 -0.17
C VAL A 44 1.78 7.47 -1.35
N ARG A 45 2.55 7.39 -2.44
CA ARG A 45 2.11 7.08 -3.82
C ARG A 45 2.93 5.88 -4.34
N ILE A 46 2.71 5.44 -5.59
CA ILE A 46 2.53 4.02 -5.92
C ILE A 46 1.25 3.55 -5.22
N ILE A 47 0.36 2.87 -5.92
CA ILE A 47 -0.89 2.43 -5.29
C ILE A 47 -0.48 1.49 -4.15
N GLY A 48 -0.86 1.78 -2.90
CA GLY A 48 -0.50 0.99 -1.72
C GLY A 48 1.00 0.88 -1.40
N GLY A 49 1.85 1.76 -1.97
CA GLY A 49 3.29 1.77 -1.74
C GLY A 49 3.76 2.66 -0.59
N ASP A 50 4.98 2.39 -0.13
CA ASP A 50 5.73 3.18 0.85
C ASP A 50 6.78 4.07 0.16
N ALA A 51 7.25 5.10 0.86
CA ALA A 51 8.40 5.87 0.44
C ALA A 51 9.64 4.98 0.51
N ALA A 52 10.36 4.85 -0.60
CA ALA A 52 11.64 4.15 -0.59
C ALA A 52 12.62 4.88 0.34
N LYS A 53 13.62 4.16 0.84
CA LYS A 53 14.74 4.82 1.53
C LYS A 53 15.78 5.29 0.51
N PRO A 54 16.48 6.42 0.78
CA PRO A 54 17.71 6.72 0.09
C PRO A 54 18.66 5.52 0.12
N LYS A 55 19.29 5.20 -1.01
CA LYS A 55 20.23 4.07 -1.20
C LYS A 55 19.67 2.64 -1.10
N ALA A 56 18.35 2.46 -0.96
CA ALA A 56 17.75 1.12 -0.97
C ALA A 56 17.68 0.51 -2.38
N TRP A 57 17.41 1.33 -3.40
CA TRP A 57 17.27 0.88 -4.80
C TRP A 57 18.28 1.59 -5.73
N PRO A 58 19.59 1.38 -5.54
CA PRO A 58 20.66 2.14 -6.20
C PRO A 58 20.80 1.87 -7.71
N TRP A 59 20.04 0.92 -8.26
CA TRP A 59 19.96 0.62 -9.69
C TRP A 59 18.78 1.31 -10.38
N GLN A 60 17.88 1.98 -9.65
CA GLN A 60 16.73 2.66 -10.25
C GLN A 60 17.18 3.86 -11.09
N VAL A 61 16.62 4.00 -12.29
CA VAL A 61 16.90 5.09 -13.23
C VAL A 61 15.59 5.76 -13.65
N LEU A 62 15.59 7.08 -13.72
CA LEU A 62 14.52 7.86 -14.33
C LEU A 62 14.89 8.17 -15.79
N LEU A 63 14.11 7.65 -16.73
CA LEU A 63 14.19 8.00 -18.15
C LEU A 63 13.20 9.13 -18.42
N GLN A 64 13.69 10.31 -18.79
CA GLN A 64 12.87 11.49 -19.04
C GLN A 64 13.26 12.16 -20.35
N GLY A 65 12.28 12.47 -21.19
CA GLY A 65 12.45 13.16 -22.47
C GLY A 65 11.41 14.26 -22.67
N GLU A 66 11.72 15.22 -23.53
CA GLU A 66 10.86 16.37 -23.84
C GLU A 66 10.52 16.39 -25.34
N ASP A 67 9.22 16.44 -25.65
CA ASP A 67 8.68 16.65 -27.00
C ASP A 67 8.10 18.07 -27.12
N SER A 68 8.86 18.95 -27.76
CA SER A 68 8.51 20.38 -27.94
C SER A 68 7.70 20.58 -29.22
N GLY A 69 6.38 20.37 -29.15
CA GLY A 69 5.45 20.64 -30.25
C GLY A 69 5.13 22.14 -30.41
N PHE A 70 4.69 22.55 -31.60
CA PHE A 70 4.42 23.96 -31.95
C PHE A 70 3.38 24.67 -31.04
N PHE A 71 2.56 23.91 -30.32
CA PHE A 71 1.52 24.43 -29.41
C PHE A 71 1.65 23.94 -27.95
N SER A 72 2.54 22.99 -27.66
CA SER A 72 2.70 22.45 -26.30
C SER A 72 3.98 21.62 -26.16
N THR A 73 4.65 21.75 -25.02
CA THR A 73 5.73 20.85 -24.58
C THR A 73 5.14 19.70 -23.79
N THR A 74 5.31 18.46 -24.26
CA THR A 74 4.92 17.25 -23.52
C THR A 74 6.17 16.54 -22.98
N THR A 75 6.23 16.31 -21.68
CA THR A 75 7.31 15.52 -21.06
C THR A 75 6.91 14.06 -20.94
N TYR A 76 7.77 13.17 -21.42
CA TYR A 76 7.61 11.72 -21.27
C TYR A 76 8.50 11.21 -20.13
N THR A 77 7.99 10.28 -19.33
CA THR A 77 8.72 9.69 -18.20
C THR A 77 8.50 8.19 -18.13
N CYS A 78 9.59 7.43 -17.92
CA CYS A 78 9.59 5.99 -17.66
C CYS A 78 10.61 5.65 -16.55
N GLY A 79 10.47 4.47 -15.97
CA GLY A 79 11.52 3.78 -15.24
C GLY A 79 12.53 3.09 -16.17
N ALA A 80 13.72 2.86 -15.64
CA ALA A 80 14.76 2.02 -16.22
C ALA A 80 15.69 1.51 -15.10
N THR A 81 16.63 0.62 -15.41
CA THR A 81 17.46 -0.06 -14.40
C THR A 81 18.92 -0.23 -14.83
N ILE A 82 19.87 0.05 -13.94
CA ILE A 82 21.31 -0.15 -14.19
C ILE A 82 21.62 -1.64 -14.15
N ILE A 83 22.15 -2.18 -15.25
CA ILE A 83 22.60 -3.60 -15.35
C ILE A 83 24.11 -3.73 -15.57
N SER A 84 24.79 -2.66 -15.99
CA SER A 84 26.24 -2.58 -16.09
C SER A 84 26.72 -1.14 -15.96
N ASP A 85 28.04 -0.96 -15.96
CA ASP A 85 28.76 0.31 -16.00
C ASP A 85 28.54 1.11 -17.31
N ARG A 86 27.86 0.53 -18.31
CA ARG A 86 27.62 1.11 -19.64
C ARG A 86 26.21 0.84 -20.16
N TRP A 87 25.45 -0.06 -19.53
CA TRP A 87 24.17 -0.55 -20.03
C TRP A 87 23.05 -0.40 -19.01
N ILE A 88 21.92 0.11 -19.51
CA ILE A 88 20.66 0.31 -18.80
C ILE A 88 19.57 -0.55 -19.47
N LEU A 89 18.73 -1.21 -18.68
CA LEU A 89 17.58 -2.00 -19.12
C LEU A 89 16.28 -1.20 -18.95
N THR A 90 15.36 -1.28 -19.92
CA THR A 90 14.02 -0.66 -19.86
C THR A 90 13.07 -1.35 -20.85
N ALA A 91 11.84 -0.87 -20.95
CA ALA A 91 10.85 -1.36 -21.90
C ALA A 91 11.06 -0.79 -23.32
N GLN A 92 10.74 -1.58 -24.35
CA GLN A 92 10.83 -1.13 -25.75
C GLN A 92 9.82 -0.01 -26.05
N HIS A 93 8.61 -0.07 -25.49
CA HIS A 93 7.58 0.95 -25.70
C HIS A 93 7.99 2.32 -25.13
N CYS A 94 8.80 2.36 -24.06
CA CYS A 94 9.40 3.60 -23.55
C CYS A 94 10.36 4.23 -24.56
N ILE A 95 11.16 3.42 -25.28
CA ILE A 95 12.14 3.91 -26.25
C ILE A 95 11.52 4.21 -27.62
N SER A 96 10.48 3.48 -28.05
CA SER A 96 9.85 3.64 -29.36
C SER A 96 9.32 5.05 -29.61
N LYS A 97 8.87 5.74 -28.55
CA LYS A 97 8.43 7.15 -28.55
C LYS A 97 9.61 8.14 -28.63
N ILE A 98 10.75 7.75 -28.05
CA ILE A 98 11.95 8.58 -27.84
C ILE A 98 12.87 8.62 -29.07
N GLN A 99 12.72 7.71 -30.04
CA GLN A 99 13.69 7.56 -31.14
C GLN A 99 13.84 8.79 -32.07
N LYS A 100 12.95 9.78 -31.99
CA LYS A 100 13.05 11.10 -32.66
C LYS A 100 13.58 12.24 -31.76
N LEU A 101 13.78 11.98 -30.47
CA LEU A 101 14.03 12.95 -29.39
C LEU A 101 15.31 12.60 -28.59
N LEU A 102 16.28 11.96 -29.25
CA LEU A 102 17.52 11.50 -28.61
C LEU A 102 18.36 12.63 -27.98
N ASP A 103 18.30 13.85 -28.53
CA ASP A 103 19.03 15.00 -28.02
C ASP A 103 18.36 15.67 -26.81
N THR A 104 17.06 15.46 -26.59
CA THR A 104 16.27 16.01 -25.47
C THR A 104 15.95 14.97 -24.39
N THR A 105 16.56 13.77 -24.47
CA THR A 105 16.31 12.67 -23.53
C THR A 105 17.50 12.40 -22.62
N TYR A 106 17.23 12.31 -21.32
CA TYR A 106 18.21 12.06 -20.27
C TYR A 106 17.85 10.86 -19.40
N LEU A 107 18.89 10.16 -18.94
CA LEU A 107 18.82 9.11 -17.93
C LEU A 107 19.38 9.65 -16.62
N TYR A 108 18.54 9.82 -15.60
CA TYR A 108 18.98 10.29 -14.29
C TYR A 108 19.23 9.10 -13.35
N ILE A 109 20.48 8.96 -12.91
CA ILE A 109 20.92 7.94 -11.95
C ILE A 109 21.28 8.56 -10.59
N GLY A 110 21.20 7.77 -9.53
CA GLY A 110 21.50 8.21 -8.16
C GLY A 110 20.50 9.21 -7.58
N ILE A 111 19.37 9.42 -8.25
CA ILE A 111 18.30 10.32 -7.81
C ILE A 111 17.36 9.58 -6.87
N HIS A 112 17.00 10.23 -5.76
CA HIS A 112 16.00 9.72 -4.81
C HIS A 112 14.81 10.69 -4.70
N ASP A 113 15.10 11.98 -4.62
CA ASP A 113 14.10 13.05 -4.71
C ASP A 113 14.34 13.90 -5.97
N LEU A 114 13.27 14.08 -6.76
CA LEU A 114 13.23 14.85 -8.00
C LEU A 114 13.38 16.36 -7.78
N GLN A 115 13.23 16.85 -6.54
CA GLN A 115 13.56 18.23 -6.16
C GLN A 115 15.07 18.42 -5.95
N ASP A 116 15.81 17.36 -5.61
CA ASP A 116 17.27 17.38 -5.38
C ASP A 116 18.07 16.90 -6.60
N ARG A 117 17.69 17.38 -7.81
CA ARG A 117 18.37 17.02 -9.07
C ARG A 117 19.88 17.30 -9.04
N LYS A 118 20.37 18.19 -8.16
CA LYS A 118 21.79 18.54 -8.00
C LYS A 118 22.66 17.37 -7.49
N LYS A 119 22.06 16.34 -6.89
CA LYS A 119 22.77 15.10 -6.48
C LYS A 119 22.67 13.97 -7.51
N SER A 120 21.86 14.12 -8.55
CA SER A 120 21.71 13.14 -9.62
C SER A 120 22.77 13.31 -10.72
N SER A 121 23.17 12.22 -11.37
CA SER A 121 23.98 12.27 -12.59
C SER A 121 23.09 12.02 -13.81
N ALA A 122 23.08 12.97 -14.74
CA ALA A 122 22.34 12.88 -16.00
C ALA A 122 23.24 12.30 -17.11
N LEU A 123 22.94 11.09 -17.56
CA LEU A 123 23.63 10.40 -18.65
C LEU A 123 22.91 10.66 -19.98
N ARG A 124 23.67 10.70 -21.08
CA ARG A 124 23.10 10.79 -22.44
C ARG A 124 23.02 9.40 -23.07
N ILE A 125 22.04 9.22 -23.95
CA ILE A 125 21.91 8.02 -24.76
C ILE A 125 22.98 8.03 -25.85
N SER A 126 23.82 7.00 -25.91
CA SER A 126 24.77 6.77 -27.01
C SER A 126 24.16 5.89 -28.09
N LYS A 127 23.60 4.74 -27.70
CA LYS A 127 22.98 3.75 -28.59
C LYS A 127 21.82 3.06 -27.89
N MET A 128 20.91 2.47 -28.68
CA MET A 128 19.76 1.72 -28.18
C MET A 128 19.61 0.43 -29.00
N ALA A 129 19.29 -0.67 -28.35
CA ALA A 129 19.00 -1.96 -28.97
C ALA A 129 17.64 -2.47 -28.45
N CYS A 130 16.75 -2.86 -29.34
CA CYS A 130 15.40 -3.33 -29.00
C CYS A 130 15.29 -4.83 -29.29
N HIS A 131 14.74 -5.61 -28.36
CA HIS A 131 14.49 -7.03 -28.59
C HIS A 131 13.45 -7.21 -29.72
N PRO A 132 13.61 -8.17 -30.65
CA PRO A 132 12.70 -8.31 -31.78
C PRO A 132 11.28 -8.81 -31.42
N TYR A 133 11.09 -9.42 -30.25
CA TYR A 133 9.84 -10.11 -29.87
C TYR A 133 9.30 -9.81 -28.47
N PHE A 134 10.05 -9.08 -27.64
CA PHE A 134 9.75 -8.84 -26.23
C PHE A 134 9.77 -7.34 -25.99
N ASP A 135 8.95 -6.83 -25.06
CA ASP A 135 8.96 -5.41 -24.72
C ASP A 135 10.17 -5.06 -23.83
N LEU A 136 11.35 -5.17 -24.41
CA LEU A 136 12.64 -5.06 -23.75
C LEU A 136 13.59 -4.29 -24.65
N ALA A 137 14.24 -3.29 -24.08
CA ALA A 137 15.28 -2.56 -24.75
C ALA A 137 16.46 -2.21 -23.82
N LEU A 138 17.63 -2.11 -24.44
CA LEU A 138 18.89 -1.80 -23.82
C LEU A 138 19.37 -0.44 -24.29
N ILE A 139 19.77 0.42 -23.35
CA ILE A 139 20.38 1.70 -23.62
C ILE A 139 21.85 1.64 -23.25
N MET A 140 22.72 1.97 -24.19
CA MET A 140 24.13 2.22 -23.95
C MET A 140 24.33 3.72 -23.68
N VAL A 141 24.95 4.06 -22.56
CA VAL A 141 25.19 5.45 -22.15
C VAL A 141 26.48 6.04 -22.74
N ASP A 142 26.55 7.37 -22.82
CA ASP A 142 27.65 8.16 -23.40
C ASP A 142 29.00 7.99 -22.67
N ARG A 143 28.95 7.69 -21.38
CA ARG A 143 30.13 7.55 -20.51
C ARG A 143 29.95 6.42 -19.49
N GLN A 144 31.07 5.94 -18.96
CA GLN A 144 31.05 4.88 -17.93
C GLN A 144 30.41 5.39 -16.63
N ILE A 145 29.56 4.57 -16.04
CA ILE A 145 28.86 4.83 -14.77
C ILE A 145 29.83 4.57 -13.62
N THR A 146 30.03 5.57 -12.77
CA THR A 146 30.82 5.44 -11.54
C THR A 146 29.95 5.00 -10.38
N TYR A 147 30.17 3.78 -9.90
CA TYR A 147 29.39 3.20 -8.81
C TYR A 147 29.67 3.87 -7.46
N ASN A 148 28.64 3.93 -6.61
CA ASN A 148 28.66 4.46 -5.25
C ASN A 148 27.40 3.99 -4.49
N ASP A 149 27.19 4.41 -3.24
CA ASP A 149 26.02 4.02 -2.43
C ASP A 149 24.64 4.27 -3.07
N TYR A 150 24.54 5.22 -4.01
CA TYR A 150 23.30 5.55 -4.73
C TYR A 150 23.26 4.98 -6.16
N VAL A 151 24.34 4.37 -6.64
CA VAL A 151 24.52 3.94 -8.03
C VAL A 151 25.21 2.57 -8.04
N GLN A 152 24.45 1.50 -8.24
CA GLN A 152 24.93 0.12 -8.35
C GLN A 152 24.15 -0.62 -9.44
N PRO A 153 24.68 -1.70 -10.04
CA PRO A 153 23.94 -2.53 -10.97
C PRO A 153 23.09 -3.58 -10.23
N ILE A 154 21.89 -3.90 -10.72
CA ILE A 154 21.12 -5.07 -10.27
C ILE A 154 21.65 -6.35 -10.93
N CYS A 155 21.45 -7.52 -10.33
CA CYS A 155 21.75 -8.79 -11.00
C CYS A 155 20.65 -9.14 -12.02
N LEU A 156 21.04 -9.90 -13.05
CA LEU A 156 20.11 -10.50 -14.01
C LEU A 156 19.98 -12.01 -13.74
N PRO A 157 18.78 -12.59 -13.84
CA PRO A 157 18.55 -14.01 -13.57
C PRO A 157 19.26 -14.91 -14.58
N ALA A 158 19.51 -16.18 -14.23
CA ALA A 158 19.85 -17.19 -15.21
C ALA A 158 18.66 -17.46 -16.16
N SER A 159 18.92 -17.91 -17.40
CA SER A 159 17.86 -18.16 -18.40
C SER A 159 16.86 -19.26 -18.01
N ASN A 160 17.21 -20.10 -17.03
CA ASN A 160 16.36 -21.12 -16.42
C ASN A 160 16.02 -20.78 -14.95
N SER A 161 16.16 -19.52 -14.55
CA SER A 161 15.79 -19.06 -13.21
C SER A 161 14.31 -19.31 -12.94
N THR A 162 14.00 -19.57 -11.69
CA THR A 162 12.64 -19.85 -11.22
C THR A 162 12.34 -19.06 -9.94
N LEU A 163 12.93 -17.87 -9.80
CA LEU A 163 12.64 -16.93 -8.71
C LEU A 163 11.20 -16.37 -8.80
N ALA A 164 10.78 -16.01 -10.01
CA ALA A 164 9.45 -15.48 -10.29
C ALA A 164 8.39 -16.59 -10.45
N ARG A 165 8.00 -17.22 -9.34
CA ARG A 165 6.89 -18.20 -9.29
C ARG A 165 5.65 -17.58 -8.66
N PRO A 166 4.42 -18.00 -9.06
CA PRO A 166 3.20 -17.64 -8.34
C PRO A 166 3.32 -17.93 -6.84
N GLY A 167 2.88 -16.98 -6.01
CA GLY A 167 2.96 -17.04 -4.55
C GLY A 167 4.23 -16.44 -3.93
N THR A 168 5.27 -16.10 -4.70
CA THR A 168 6.41 -15.35 -4.16
C THR A 168 6.16 -13.83 -4.16
N ILE A 169 6.86 -13.09 -3.30
CA ILE A 169 6.76 -11.63 -3.21
C ILE A 169 7.91 -10.98 -3.97
N ALA A 170 7.59 -10.07 -4.87
CA ALA A 170 8.53 -9.18 -5.53
C ALA A 170 8.35 -7.73 -5.05
N PHE A 171 9.30 -6.87 -5.41
CA PHE A 171 9.23 -5.44 -5.22
C PHE A 171 9.13 -4.72 -6.57
N VAL A 172 8.40 -3.61 -6.59
CA VAL A 172 8.40 -2.64 -7.69
C VAL A 172 8.79 -1.27 -7.16
N THR A 173 9.50 -0.50 -7.98
CA THR A 173 10.02 0.83 -7.61
C THR A 173 9.89 1.83 -8.74
N GLY A 174 9.53 3.07 -8.40
CA GLY A 174 9.41 4.15 -9.36
C GLY A 174 8.84 5.45 -8.79
N TRP A 175 8.48 6.35 -9.70
CA TRP A 175 7.99 7.70 -9.40
C TRP A 175 6.57 7.93 -9.97
N GLY A 176 5.94 6.91 -10.54
CA GLY A 176 4.56 6.99 -11.01
C GLY A 176 3.59 7.31 -9.88
N ASN A 177 2.49 7.97 -10.24
CA ASN A 177 1.49 8.40 -9.26
C ASN A 177 0.11 8.52 -9.92
N TYR A 178 -0.89 7.99 -9.22
CA TYR A 178 -2.29 7.98 -9.62
C TYR A 178 -3.14 8.57 -8.49
N LEU A 179 -3.79 9.71 -8.73
CA LEU A 179 -4.80 10.23 -7.81
C LEU A 179 -6.19 9.78 -8.26
N ALA A 180 -6.71 8.74 -7.58
CA ALA A 180 -8.11 8.37 -7.64
C ALA A 180 -8.93 9.27 -6.70
N SER A 181 -9.11 10.55 -7.07
CA SER A 181 -10.15 11.42 -6.50
C SER A 181 -11.13 11.81 -7.59
N SER A 182 -12.42 11.92 -7.24
CA SER A 182 -13.53 11.93 -8.20
C SER A 182 -13.54 13.07 -9.23
N ASP A 183 -12.76 14.14 -9.00
CA ASP A 183 -12.95 15.41 -9.73
C ASP A 183 -11.65 16.09 -10.23
N GLN A 184 -10.45 15.52 -10.01
CA GLN A 184 -9.18 16.09 -10.51
C GLN A 184 -8.14 15.02 -10.89
N VAL A 185 -8.05 14.66 -12.17
CA VAL A 185 -6.92 13.89 -12.70
C VAL A 185 -5.70 14.82 -12.87
N SER A 186 -4.86 14.92 -11.85
CA SER A 186 -3.54 15.56 -12.00
C SER A 186 -2.49 14.52 -12.43
N SER A 187 -2.24 14.43 -13.74
CA SER A 187 -1.13 13.64 -14.29
C SER A 187 0.21 14.22 -13.79
N GLY A 188 0.85 13.57 -12.83
CA GLY A 188 2.10 14.06 -12.28
C GLY A 188 2.82 13.02 -11.44
N ILE A 189 4.13 12.88 -11.65
CA ILE A 189 5.01 11.97 -10.92
C ILE A 189 5.24 12.41 -9.47
N SER A 190 5.55 11.45 -8.60
CA SER A 190 5.97 11.69 -7.21
C SER A 190 7.30 12.44 -7.13
N SER A 191 7.46 13.30 -6.13
CA SER A 191 8.75 13.94 -5.85
C SER A 191 9.80 12.96 -5.37
N SER A 192 9.45 12.00 -4.53
CA SER A 192 10.40 11.04 -3.94
C SER A 192 10.18 9.64 -4.53
N LEU A 193 11.23 8.82 -4.57
CA LEU A 193 11.17 7.43 -5.04
C LEU A 193 10.31 6.57 -4.10
N LEU A 194 9.54 5.66 -4.68
CA LEU A 194 8.53 4.88 -4.00
C LEU A 194 8.80 3.38 -4.21
N GLN A 195 8.31 2.55 -3.30
CA GLN A 195 8.45 1.10 -3.32
C GLN A 195 7.12 0.42 -2.94
N ALA A 196 6.79 -0.69 -3.58
CA ALA A 196 5.68 -1.55 -3.15
C ALA A 196 6.07 -3.03 -3.19
N ARG A 197 5.45 -3.83 -2.32
CA ARG A 197 5.52 -5.29 -2.34
C ARG A 197 4.36 -5.81 -3.17
N VAL A 198 4.65 -6.61 -4.20
CA VAL A 198 3.64 -7.19 -5.10
C VAL A 198 3.78 -8.71 -5.10
N PRO A 199 2.72 -9.47 -4.77
CA PRO A 199 2.74 -10.92 -4.93
C PRO A 199 2.69 -11.28 -6.41
N ILE A 200 3.48 -12.27 -6.82
CA ILE A 200 3.44 -12.84 -8.15
C ILE A 200 2.23 -13.77 -8.25
N GLN A 201 1.46 -13.61 -9.33
CA GLN A 201 0.20 -14.32 -9.59
C GLN A 201 0.25 -15.04 -10.94
N THR A 202 -0.65 -15.99 -11.15
CA THR A 202 -0.88 -16.58 -12.48
C THR A 202 -1.64 -15.61 -13.38
N CYS A 203 -1.05 -15.25 -14.53
CA CYS A 203 -1.76 -14.48 -15.56
C CYS A 203 -2.98 -15.27 -16.08
N ALA A 204 -4.19 -14.74 -15.92
CA ALA A 204 -5.39 -15.40 -16.42
C ALA A 204 -5.64 -15.12 -17.91
N GLN A 205 -6.35 -16.03 -18.59
CA GLN A 205 -6.45 -16.11 -20.05
C GLN A 205 -7.23 -14.98 -20.76
N GLY A 206 -7.80 -14.02 -20.03
CA GLY A 206 -8.50 -12.86 -20.60
C GLY A 206 -7.69 -11.55 -20.69
N TYR A 207 -6.50 -11.47 -20.08
CA TYR A 207 -5.80 -10.20 -19.82
C TYR A 207 -4.74 -9.82 -20.87
N ILE A 208 -4.85 -10.37 -22.08
CA ILE A 208 -3.70 -10.58 -22.96
C ILE A 208 -3.85 -9.81 -24.27
N PHE A 209 -3.11 -8.70 -24.40
CA PHE A 209 -3.11 -7.86 -25.61
C PHE A 209 -2.21 -8.39 -26.75
N THR A 210 -1.40 -9.43 -26.52
CA THR A 210 -0.49 -10.01 -27.52
C THR A 210 -0.42 -11.53 -27.41
N ASN A 211 -0.15 -12.24 -28.51
CA ASN A 211 -0.21 -13.71 -28.61
C ASN A 211 0.97 -14.44 -27.89
N THR A 212 1.52 -13.86 -26.82
CA THR A 212 2.83 -14.19 -26.22
C THR A 212 2.74 -14.40 -24.71
N THR A 213 1.73 -15.12 -24.24
CA THR A 213 1.45 -15.43 -22.82
C THR A 213 2.58 -16.12 -22.06
N LYS A 214 3.53 -16.73 -22.77
CA LYS A 214 4.53 -17.64 -22.21
C LYS A 214 5.67 -16.95 -21.43
N TYR A 215 5.88 -15.65 -21.64
CA TYR A 215 7.05 -14.91 -21.13
C TYR A 215 6.64 -13.61 -20.42
N GLN A 216 5.51 -13.66 -19.71
CA GLN A 216 4.94 -12.55 -18.95
C GLN A 216 4.80 -12.98 -17.49
N ILE A 217 5.17 -12.08 -16.58
CA ILE A 217 4.88 -12.21 -15.14
C ILE A 217 3.69 -11.30 -14.84
N CYS A 218 2.73 -11.79 -14.06
CA CYS A 218 1.68 -10.95 -13.49
C CYS A 218 1.97 -10.76 -12.00
N ALA A 219 1.97 -9.51 -11.51
CA ALA A 219 2.18 -9.22 -10.10
C ALA A 219 1.39 -7.99 -9.65
N GLY A 220 0.86 -8.02 -8.43
CA GLY A 220 0.04 -6.93 -7.90
C GLY A 220 -0.93 -7.40 -6.81
N ALA A 221 -1.61 -6.48 -6.16
CA ALA A 221 -2.67 -6.75 -5.19
C ALA A 221 -3.77 -5.66 -5.25
N TYR A 222 -4.84 -5.78 -4.45
CA TYR A 222 -5.84 -4.73 -4.37
C TYR A 222 -5.20 -3.41 -3.93
N ARG A 223 -5.32 -2.38 -4.78
CA ARG A 223 -4.64 -1.09 -4.60
C ARG A 223 -3.14 -1.26 -4.35
N THR A 224 -2.47 -2.23 -4.98
CA THR A 224 -1.01 -2.36 -4.94
C THR A 224 -0.43 -2.76 -6.30
N GLY A 225 0.25 -1.82 -6.95
CA GLY A 225 0.65 -1.96 -8.35
C GLY A 225 1.36 -0.72 -8.89
N VAL A 226 1.82 -0.81 -10.13
CA VAL A 226 2.51 0.29 -10.83
C VAL A 226 1.53 1.38 -11.30
N ALA A 227 2.06 2.57 -11.57
CA ALA A 227 1.30 3.70 -12.08
C ALA A 227 1.92 4.28 -13.38
N GLU A 228 1.22 5.23 -13.99
CA GLU A 228 1.73 6.01 -15.12
C GLU A 228 3.09 6.65 -14.76
N GLY A 229 4.13 6.30 -15.52
CA GLY A 229 5.52 6.70 -15.27
C GLY A 229 6.46 5.59 -14.76
N ASP A 230 5.92 4.45 -14.28
CA ASP A 230 6.72 3.32 -13.78
C ASP A 230 7.07 2.28 -14.87
N SER A 231 6.47 2.39 -16.06
CA SER A 231 6.81 1.60 -17.25
C SER A 231 8.31 1.56 -17.49
N GLY A 232 8.85 0.38 -17.83
CA GLY A 232 10.28 0.14 -17.98
C GLY A 232 11.07 -0.01 -16.67
N GLY A 233 10.46 0.23 -15.51
CA GLY A 233 11.05 -0.03 -14.19
C GLY A 233 11.20 -1.52 -13.85
N PRO A 234 11.89 -1.85 -12.75
CA PRO A 234 12.17 -3.22 -12.36
C PRO A 234 11.03 -3.85 -11.54
N LEU A 235 10.69 -5.10 -11.89
CA LEU A 235 10.16 -6.07 -10.95
C LEU A 235 11.33 -6.88 -10.40
N GLN A 236 11.60 -6.77 -9.10
CA GLN A 236 12.84 -7.27 -8.48
C GLN A 236 12.60 -8.16 -7.27
N MET A 237 13.46 -9.15 -7.10
CA MET A 237 13.40 -10.15 -6.03
C MET A 237 14.79 -10.38 -5.43
N ILE A 238 14.85 -10.78 -4.16
CA ILE A 238 16.07 -11.28 -3.55
C ILE A 238 16.16 -12.80 -3.76
N ASP A 239 17.35 -13.31 -4.12
CA ASP A 239 17.63 -14.74 -4.05
C ASP A 239 18.16 -15.08 -2.65
N GLU A 240 17.43 -15.89 -1.89
CA GLU A 240 17.82 -16.26 -0.53
C GLU A 240 19.12 -17.09 -0.47
N ASN A 241 19.53 -17.72 -1.58
CA ASN A 241 20.73 -18.55 -1.63
C ASN A 241 22.04 -17.74 -1.63
N ASP A 242 22.01 -16.50 -2.14
CA ASP A 242 23.19 -15.63 -2.23
C ASP A 242 23.00 -14.21 -1.68
N GLY A 243 21.77 -13.85 -1.30
CA GLY A 243 21.40 -12.57 -0.70
C GLY A 243 21.39 -11.38 -1.66
N ARG A 244 21.42 -11.61 -2.99
CA ARG A 244 21.47 -10.54 -4.00
C ARG A 244 20.11 -10.27 -4.63
N TRP A 245 19.94 -9.03 -5.09
CA TRP A 245 18.76 -8.59 -5.82
C TRP A 245 18.87 -8.83 -7.32
N TYR A 246 17.81 -9.42 -7.87
CA TYR A 246 17.65 -9.82 -9.27
C TYR A 246 16.45 -9.12 -9.91
N GLN A 247 16.64 -8.54 -11.10
CA GLN A 247 15.53 -8.04 -11.92
C GLN A 247 14.89 -9.22 -12.68
N VAL A 248 13.74 -9.68 -12.20
CA VAL A 248 13.01 -10.79 -12.81
C VAL A 248 12.05 -10.35 -13.91
N GLY A 249 11.58 -9.09 -13.85
CA GLY A 249 10.67 -8.51 -14.85
C GLY A 249 10.94 -7.03 -15.15
N ILE A 250 10.35 -6.56 -16.26
CA ILE A 250 10.32 -5.15 -16.69
C ILE A 250 8.86 -4.72 -16.77
N THR A 251 8.50 -3.60 -16.15
CA THR A 251 7.12 -3.08 -16.19
C THR A 251 6.65 -2.80 -17.62
N HIS A 252 5.66 -3.55 -18.12
CA HIS A 252 5.11 -3.38 -19.46
C HIS A 252 4.06 -2.26 -19.50
N GLY A 253 3.20 -2.19 -18.48
CA GLY A 253 2.18 -1.16 -18.34
C GLY A 253 1.04 -1.60 -17.42
N VAL A 254 0.24 -0.62 -16.99
CA VAL A 254 -0.94 -0.84 -16.16
C VAL A 254 -2.06 -1.45 -17.02
N ILE A 255 -2.70 -2.52 -16.55
CA ILE A 255 -4.05 -2.86 -17.05
C ILE A 255 -4.99 -1.83 -16.44
N GLN A 256 -5.23 -0.69 -17.11
CA GLN A 256 -6.17 0.32 -16.61
C GLN A 256 -7.56 -0.29 -16.43
N PRO A 257 -8.18 -0.17 -15.25
CA PRO A 257 -9.62 -0.32 -15.14
C PRO A 257 -10.24 1.05 -14.84
N MET A 258 -11.26 1.43 -15.60
CA MET A 258 -12.17 2.53 -15.23
C MET A 258 -13.10 2.16 -14.04
N HIS A 259 -12.83 1.04 -13.34
CA HIS A 259 -13.66 0.47 -12.29
C HIS A 259 -12.81 -0.22 -11.21
N GLU A 260 -13.39 -0.43 -10.03
CA GLU A 260 -12.70 -0.78 -8.76
C GLU A 260 -12.17 -2.23 -8.66
N ASP A 261 -12.02 -2.96 -9.77
CA ASP A 261 -11.66 -4.38 -9.78
C ASP A 261 -10.13 -4.64 -9.74
N VAL A 262 -9.75 -5.73 -9.07
CA VAL A 262 -8.35 -6.14 -8.85
C VAL A 262 -7.80 -6.83 -10.09
N TYR A 263 -6.88 -6.18 -10.80
CA TYR A 263 -6.08 -6.80 -11.85
C TYR A 263 -4.58 -6.69 -11.52
N PRO A 264 -3.79 -7.77 -11.60
CA PRO A 264 -2.35 -7.70 -11.45
C PRO A 264 -1.72 -7.02 -12.67
N ASP A 265 -0.67 -6.24 -12.45
CA ASP A 265 0.07 -5.59 -13.53
C ASP A 265 0.91 -6.61 -14.32
N ILE A 266 1.18 -6.28 -15.58
CA ILE A 266 1.93 -7.14 -16.50
C ILE A 266 3.39 -6.67 -16.59
N TYR A 267 4.30 -7.63 -16.47
CA TYR A 267 5.74 -7.43 -16.60
C TYR A 267 6.30 -8.38 -17.67
N GLN A 268 7.18 -7.86 -18.53
CA GLN A 268 7.97 -8.68 -19.44
C GLN A 268 9.00 -9.47 -18.64
N GLU A 269 8.96 -10.80 -18.70
CA GLU A 269 9.93 -11.66 -18.02
C GLU A 269 11.35 -11.46 -18.60
N VAL A 270 12.36 -11.36 -17.74
CA VAL A 270 13.76 -11.11 -18.14
C VAL A 270 14.52 -12.40 -18.48
N ALA A 271 14.27 -13.51 -17.78
CA ALA A 271 15.02 -14.76 -17.95
C ALA A 271 15.05 -15.29 -19.41
N PRO A 272 13.95 -15.26 -20.19
CA PRO A 272 13.96 -15.65 -21.61
C PRO A 272 14.84 -14.78 -22.51
N ALA A 273 15.14 -13.55 -22.11
CA ALA A 273 15.88 -12.56 -22.89
C ALA A 273 17.39 -12.49 -22.57
N ILE A 274 17.86 -13.20 -21.55
CA ILE A 274 19.24 -13.12 -21.05
C ILE A 274 20.29 -13.36 -22.14
N SER A 275 20.06 -14.33 -23.04
CA SER A 275 20.99 -14.62 -24.14
C SER A 275 21.17 -13.44 -25.10
N TYR A 276 20.12 -12.64 -25.33
CA TYR A 276 20.19 -11.40 -26.11
C TYR A 276 20.91 -10.29 -25.34
N ILE A 277 20.60 -10.14 -24.05
CA ILE A 277 21.25 -9.12 -23.19
C ILE A 277 22.76 -9.36 -23.12
N ASP A 278 23.18 -10.59 -22.85
CA ASP A 278 24.57 -11.04 -22.84
C ASP A 278 25.28 -10.77 -24.18
N ALA A 279 24.63 -11.08 -25.31
CA ALA A 279 25.19 -10.86 -26.63
C ALA A 279 25.43 -9.35 -26.91
N CYS A 280 24.49 -8.50 -26.50
CA CYS A 280 24.65 -7.05 -26.62
C CYS A 280 25.70 -6.48 -25.66
N MET A 281 25.81 -6.99 -24.44
CA MET A 281 26.78 -6.51 -23.46
C MET A 281 28.24 -6.90 -23.81
N LYS A 282 28.47 -8.06 -24.44
CA LYS A 282 29.82 -8.57 -24.73
C LYS A 282 30.57 -7.78 -25.83
N ASN A 283 29.87 -7.14 -26.77
CA ASN A 283 30.49 -6.39 -27.88
C ASN A 283 30.56 -4.87 -27.63
N ILE A 284 31.28 -4.48 -26.57
CA ILE A 284 31.46 -3.07 -26.15
C ILE A 284 32.09 -2.19 -27.26
N SER A 285 32.96 -2.77 -28.09
CA SER A 285 33.69 -2.08 -29.17
C SER A 285 32.93 -1.98 -30.48
N ASP A 286 32.00 -2.90 -30.79
CA ASP A 286 31.24 -2.84 -32.03
C ASP A 286 29.83 -3.49 -31.93
N PRO A 287 28.79 -2.72 -31.55
CA PRO A 287 27.43 -3.23 -31.31
C PRO A 287 26.62 -3.47 -32.59
N VAL A 288 27.26 -3.57 -33.76
CA VAL A 288 26.62 -3.98 -35.02
C VAL A 288 26.04 -5.41 -34.93
N ASN A 289 26.53 -6.24 -33.99
CA ASN A 289 26.03 -7.59 -33.73
C ASN A 289 24.84 -7.70 -32.76
N CYS A 290 24.30 -6.58 -32.21
CA CYS A 290 22.95 -6.62 -31.64
C CYS A 290 21.94 -6.75 -32.79
N PRO A 291 21.12 -7.82 -32.89
CA PRO A 291 20.45 -8.18 -34.14
C PRO A 291 19.27 -7.27 -34.56
N THR A 292 19.00 -6.17 -33.85
CA THR A 292 17.90 -5.24 -34.18
C THR A 292 18.22 -3.79 -33.79
N ARG A 293 18.18 -2.89 -34.78
CA ARG A 293 17.87 -1.47 -34.53
C ARG A 293 16.39 -1.37 -34.17
N CYS A 294 16.07 -0.52 -33.18
CA CYS A 294 14.69 -0.12 -32.94
C CYS A 294 14.11 0.47 -34.23
N SER A 295 12.94 -0.01 -34.67
CA SER A 295 12.29 0.40 -35.92
C SER A 295 10.85 0.81 -35.65
N THR A 296 10.41 1.88 -36.33
CA THR A 296 9.11 2.50 -36.11
C THR A 296 8.03 1.76 -36.90
N GLY A 297 7.20 0.96 -36.23
CA GLY A 297 6.09 0.26 -36.87
C GLY A 297 5.23 -0.53 -35.90
N LEU A 298 4.21 0.10 -35.31
CA LEU A 298 3.14 -0.61 -34.64
C LEU A 298 2.31 -1.34 -35.70
N SER A 299 2.50 -2.65 -35.84
CA SER A 299 1.72 -3.46 -36.78
C SER A 299 0.32 -3.72 -36.21
N THR A 300 -0.60 -2.81 -36.45
CA THR A 300 -2.05 -3.07 -36.33
C THR A 300 -2.44 -4.16 -37.33
N ILE A 301 -2.49 -5.41 -36.88
CA ILE A 301 -3.02 -6.52 -37.68
C ILE A 301 -4.55 -6.38 -37.71
N VAL A 302 -5.04 -5.68 -38.73
CA VAL A 302 -6.46 -5.68 -39.09
C VAL A 302 -6.86 -7.12 -39.45
N ALA A 303 -7.91 -7.62 -38.81
CA ALA A 303 -8.45 -8.94 -39.11
C ALA A 303 -8.92 -9.04 -40.57
N ARG A 304 -8.29 -9.93 -41.34
CA ARG A 304 -8.85 -10.50 -42.56
C ARG A 304 -8.74 -12.01 -42.47
N GLY A 305 -9.81 -12.66 -42.02
CA GLY A 305 -9.95 -14.10 -42.19
C GLY A 305 -10.31 -14.42 -43.63
N GLN A 306 -9.71 -15.46 -44.20
CA GLN A 306 -10.42 -16.45 -45.03
C GLN A 306 -9.55 -17.67 -45.36
N ALA A 307 -10.20 -18.83 -45.30
CA ALA A 307 -9.92 -20.08 -46.01
C ALA A 307 -8.56 -20.80 -45.82
N SER A 308 -8.64 -22.00 -45.23
CA SER A 308 -7.79 -23.14 -45.58
C SER A 308 -8.03 -23.56 -47.05
N PRO A 309 -7.08 -24.24 -47.70
CA PRO A 309 -7.35 -25.66 -47.97
C PRO A 309 -6.14 -26.61 -47.81
N ALA A 310 -6.43 -27.91 -47.97
CA ALA A 310 -5.54 -29.04 -47.71
C ALA A 310 -4.51 -29.35 -48.81
N ALA A 311 -3.61 -30.29 -48.51
CA ALA A 311 -2.77 -31.00 -49.50
C ALA A 311 -3.64 -31.84 -50.47
N PRO A 312 -3.14 -32.18 -51.69
CA PRO A 312 -2.48 -33.49 -51.81
C PRO A 312 -1.39 -33.66 -52.91
N SER A 313 -0.56 -34.69 -52.72
CA SER A 313 0.08 -35.64 -53.67
C SER A 313 0.46 -35.31 -55.16
N THR A 314 1.71 -35.68 -55.48
CA THR A 314 2.19 -36.50 -56.64
C THR A 314 2.46 -35.96 -58.07
N LEU A 315 3.66 -36.37 -58.54
CA LEU A 315 4.08 -36.84 -59.89
C LEU A 315 4.68 -35.91 -60.99
N SER A 316 5.99 -36.16 -61.22
CA SER A 316 6.68 -36.47 -62.51
C SER A 316 7.00 -35.42 -63.61
N SER A 317 8.30 -35.40 -63.99
CA SER A 317 8.87 -35.32 -65.36
C SER A 317 8.67 -34.04 -66.22
N SER A 318 9.57 -33.59 -67.11
CA SER A 318 10.97 -33.96 -67.46
C SER A 318 11.59 -33.00 -68.51
N LEU A 319 12.88 -33.22 -68.86
CA LEU A 319 13.59 -32.87 -70.11
C LEU A 319 14.36 -31.51 -70.23
N SER A 320 15.68 -31.68 -70.46
CA SER A 320 16.67 -30.70 -70.97
C SER A 320 16.76 -30.76 -72.51
N PRO A 321 17.61 -29.96 -73.23
CA PRO A 321 19.01 -30.38 -73.44
C PRO A 321 20.09 -29.29 -73.78
N SER A 322 21.37 -29.59 -73.46
CA SER A 322 22.65 -29.31 -74.21
C SER A 322 23.07 -27.86 -74.61
N THR A 323 24.36 -27.46 -74.79
CA THR A 323 25.63 -28.20 -75.11
C THR A 323 26.93 -27.38 -74.88
N SER A 324 28.06 -28.05 -74.53
CA SER A 324 29.50 -27.80 -74.92
C SER A 324 30.21 -26.44 -74.60
N THR A 325 31.55 -26.29 -74.41
CA THR A 325 32.80 -27.04 -74.80
C THR A 325 33.92 -27.07 -73.69
N ARG A 326 35.19 -27.46 -74.02
CA ARG A 326 36.23 -28.10 -73.16
C ARG A 326 37.53 -27.27 -72.81
N PRO A 327 38.45 -27.77 -71.92
CA PRO A 327 39.64 -27.08 -71.32
C PRO A 327 41.03 -27.48 -71.93
N PRO A 328 42.21 -27.21 -71.28
CA PRO A 328 42.86 -28.27 -70.44
C PRO A 328 43.77 -27.85 -69.22
N HIS A 329 44.22 -28.93 -68.52
CA HIS A 329 45.10 -29.21 -67.35
C HIS A 329 46.54 -28.59 -67.28
N PRO A 330 47.41 -28.76 -66.20
CA PRO A 330 47.58 -29.95 -65.31
C PRO A 330 48.06 -29.83 -63.82
N ALA A 331 47.91 -30.97 -63.07
CA ALA A 331 48.79 -31.72 -62.11
C ALA A 331 49.84 -31.00 -61.18
N LYS A 332 50.36 -31.52 -60.03
CA LYS A 332 50.45 -32.88 -59.41
C LYS A 332 50.98 -32.84 -57.93
N SER A 333 50.67 -33.87 -57.12
CA SER A 333 51.44 -34.49 -55.98
C SER A 333 51.79 -33.81 -54.61
N SER A 334 51.77 -34.69 -53.59
CA SER A 334 52.20 -34.72 -52.16
C SER A 334 53.72 -34.43 -51.88
N PRO A 335 54.30 -34.42 -50.64
CA PRO A 335 53.88 -35.12 -49.38
C PRO A 335 54.17 -34.47 -47.99
N SER A 336 53.84 -35.20 -46.92
CA SER A 336 54.31 -35.04 -45.51
C SER A 336 55.80 -35.42 -45.34
N PRO A 337 56.48 -35.12 -44.19
CA PRO A 337 56.77 -36.23 -43.24
C PRO A 337 57.12 -35.87 -41.76
N VAL A 338 57.36 -36.92 -40.96
CA VAL A 338 58.12 -37.07 -39.67
C VAL A 338 57.70 -36.29 -38.41
N CYS A 339 57.29 -37.04 -37.37
CA CYS A 339 57.86 -36.87 -36.01
C CYS A 339 57.86 -38.21 -35.24
N ALA A 340 58.93 -38.49 -34.50
CA ALA A 340 59.25 -39.79 -33.89
C ALA A 340 60.38 -39.60 -32.86
N VAL A 341 60.60 -40.42 -31.80
CA VAL A 341 59.87 -41.55 -31.18
C VAL A 341 60.42 -41.69 -29.72
N MET A 342 60.02 -42.72 -28.95
CA MET A 342 60.53 -43.13 -27.61
C MET A 342 59.87 -42.42 -26.39
N SER A 343 59.54 -43.10 -25.28
CA SER A 343 59.35 -44.55 -25.00
C SER A 343 58.63 -44.80 -23.65
N ALA A 344 58.23 -46.06 -23.42
CA ALA A 344 58.07 -46.75 -22.11
C ALA A 344 56.88 -46.46 -21.14
N HIS A 345 55.78 -47.18 -21.36
CA HIS A 345 55.21 -48.28 -20.51
C HIS A 345 55.05 -48.21 -18.96
N ILE A 346 53.85 -48.68 -18.53
CA ILE A 346 53.51 -49.53 -17.34
C ILE A 346 53.46 -48.86 -15.94
N SER A 347 52.62 -49.28 -14.96
CA SER A 347 51.23 -49.79 -14.92
C SER A 347 50.80 -50.00 -13.45
N ALA A 348 49.55 -49.69 -13.12
CA ALA A 348 48.67 -50.32 -12.10
C ALA A 348 48.99 -50.34 -10.57
N SER A 349 47.87 -50.34 -9.82
CA SER A 349 47.65 -50.89 -8.45
C SER A 349 48.04 -50.05 -7.23
N LYS A 350 47.54 -50.31 -6.00
CA LYS A 350 46.17 -50.64 -5.48
C LYS A 350 46.23 -50.59 -3.93
N MET A 351 45.19 -50.07 -3.27
CA MET A 351 44.81 -50.33 -1.85
C MET A 351 45.77 -50.07 -0.64
N ARG A 352 45.40 -49.05 0.17
CA ARG A 352 44.77 -49.15 1.52
C ARG A 352 45.62 -49.41 2.82
N ARG A 353 45.23 -48.65 3.87
CA ARG A 353 45.43 -48.81 5.37
C ARG A 353 46.83 -48.41 5.92
N HIS A 354 47.05 -47.97 7.17
CA HIS A 354 46.27 -47.83 8.43
C HIS A 354 46.53 -46.43 9.09
N LEU A 355 45.58 -45.73 9.75
CA LEU A 355 45.12 -45.83 11.16
C LEU A 355 46.23 -45.46 12.19
N ILE A 356 46.12 -44.40 13.02
CA ILE A 356 45.74 -44.46 14.47
C ILE A 356 45.64 -43.05 15.15
N TRP A 357 44.50 -42.79 15.84
CA TRP A 357 44.25 -42.01 17.10
C TRP A 357 44.61 -40.51 17.25
N ALA A 358 43.93 -39.66 18.04
CA ALA A 358 42.59 -39.67 18.71
C ALA A 358 42.24 -38.23 19.19
N ASN A 359 40.99 -37.74 19.15
CA ASN A 359 40.02 -37.60 20.28
C ASN A 359 39.05 -36.44 19.91
N CYS A 360 37.79 -36.30 20.34
CA CYS A 360 36.78 -37.19 20.93
C CYS A 360 35.40 -36.46 20.96
N VAL A 361 34.26 -37.19 21.01
CA VAL A 361 33.01 -36.84 21.76
C VAL A 361 32.15 -35.63 21.27
N ILE A 362 30.81 -35.62 21.14
CA ILE A 362 29.66 -36.58 21.23
C ILE A 362 28.49 -36.00 20.40
N ILE A 363 27.70 -36.82 19.68
CA ILE A 363 26.20 -36.81 19.64
C ILE A 363 25.75 -38.27 19.40
N PHE A 364 24.64 -38.71 20.01
CA PHE A 364 24.24 -40.12 20.10
C PHE A 364 22.90 -40.44 19.41
N ILE A 365 22.92 -41.50 18.59
CA ILE A 365 21.84 -42.45 18.24
C ILE A 365 20.58 -41.97 17.46
N LEU A 366 20.45 -42.58 16.28
CA LEU A 366 19.19 -43.05 15.67
C LEU A 366 19.08 -44.58 15.85
N VAL A 367 17.86 -45.10 16.03
CA VAL A 367 17.52 -46.53 15.82
C VAL A 367 16.38 -46.58 14.78
N PRO A 368 16.43 -47.46 13.75
CA PRO A 368 15.56 -47.35 12.58
C PRO A 368 14.38 -48.35 12.51
N HIS A 369 13.44 -48.04 11.58
CA HIS A 369 12.46 -48.94 10.92
C HIS A 369 11.26 -49.45 11.75
N PRO A 370 10.14 -49.87 11.09
CA PRO A 370 10.01 -50.30 9.68
C PRO A 370 9.06 -49.49 8.78
N GLU A 371 9.05 -49.90 7.52
CA GLU A 371 8.39 -49.28 6.36
C GLU A 371 6.90 -49.63 6.27
N ALA A 372 6.12 -48.74 5.66
CA ALA A 372 4.81 -49.06 5.09
C ALA A 372 4.74 -48.46 3.67
N HIS A 373 4.94 -49.31 2.65
CA HIS A 373 4.71 -48.92 1.27
C HIS A 373 3.21 -48.70 1.03
N VAL A 374 2.82 -47.48 0.68
CA VAL A 374 1.54 -47.20 0.01
C VAL A 374 1.86 -46.76 -1.40
N ARG A 375 1.36 -47.51 -2.40
CA ARG A 375 1.32 -47.05 -3.78
C ARG A 375 0.46 -45.80 -3.85
N ILE A 376 1.01 -44.72 -4.39
CA ILE A 376 0.19 -43.68 -4.99
C ILE A 376 -0.11 -44.18 -6.41
N ASP A 377 -1.35 -44.60 -6.65
CA ASP A 377 -1.84 -44.76 -8.02
C ASP A 377 -2.01 -43.35 -8.61
N ASP A 378 -1.44 -43.12 -9.81
CA ASP A 378 -1.57 -41.87 -10.56
C ASP A 378 -3.00 -41.68 -11.11
N GLY A 379 -3.95 -41.42 -10.20
CA GLY A 379 -5.29 -40.98 -10.55
C GLY A 379 -5.27 -39.52 -10.97
N HIS A 380 -5.53 -39.24 -12.25
CA HIS A 380 -5.74 -37.89 -12.78
C HIS A 380 -6.98 -37.23 -12.13
N HIS A 381 -6.80 -36.59 -10.98
CA HIS A 381 -7.69 -35.53 -10.52
C HIS A 381 -7.27 -34.24 -11.25
N GLY A 382 -8.10 -33.81 -12.20
CA GLY A 382 -7.86 -32.58 -12.94
C GLY A 382 -7.74 -31.38 -12.01
N LEU A 383 -6.81 -30.47 -12.31
CA LEU A 383 -6.75 -29.18 -11.63
C LEU A 383 -8.07 -28.44 -11.85
N HIS A 384 -8.89 -28.36 -10.81
CA HIS A 384 -9.91 -27.32 -10.76
C HIS A 384 -9.16 -25.98 -10.69
N SER A 385 -9.36 -25.13 -11.69
CA SER A 385 -8.95 -23.73 -11.65
C SER A 385 -9.56 -23.03 -10.42
N PRO A 386 -9.14 -21.79 -10.09
CA PRO A 386 -9.99 -20.86 -9.35
C PRO A 386 -11.21 -20.55 -10.23
N VAL A 387 -12.16 -21.48 -10.24
CA VAL A 387 -13.41 -21.34 -10.98
C VAL A 387 -14.19 -20.23 -10.30
N SER A 388 -14.84 -19.44 -11.15
CA SER A 388 -15.98 -18.58 -10.84
C SER A 388 -16.92 -19.11 -9.76
N MET A 389 -17.83 -18.22 -9.32
CA MET A 389 -19.02 -18.53 -8.52
C MET A 389 -19.51 -19.98 -8.71
N PRO A 390 -19.81 -20.73 -7.62
CA PRO A 390 -20.46 -22.03 -7.76
C PRO A 390 -21.67 -21.85 -8.67
N ASP A 391 -21.67 -22.60 -9.77
CA ASP A 391 -22.49 -22.43 -10.97
C ASP A 391 -22.22 -21.13 -11.78
N LEU A 392 -21.23 -21.23 -12.69
CA LEU A 392 -21.22 -20.47 -13.96
C LEU A 392 -21.61 -21.37 -15.16
N ASP A 393 -21.97 -22.63 -14.90
CA ASP A 393 -22.85 -23.41 -15.76
C ASP A 393 -24.29 -23.18 -15.29
N PHE A 394 -25.23 -23.16 -16.25
CA PHE A 394 -26.68 -22.91 -16.11
C PHE A 394 -27.19 -21.45 -16.04
N LEU A 395 -28.08 -21.20 -17.00
CA LEU A 395 -29.05 -20.10 -17.05
C LEU A 395 -30.22 -20.30 -16.06
N GLU A 396 -30.02 -21.03 -14.95
CA GLU A 396 -31.09 -21.46 -14.03
C GLU A 396 -30.76 -21.20 -12.55
N GLY A 397 -31.09 -20.00 -12.07
CA GLY A 397 -31.82 -19.82 -10.80
C GLY A 397 -31.19 -20.21 -9.46
N GLY A 398 -29.91 -20.56 -9.37
CA GLY A 398 -29.24 -20.88 -8.09
C GLY A 398 -29.19 -19.70 -7.10
N LEU A 399 -30.00 -19.76 -6.03
CA LEU A 399 -29.96 -18.77 -4.94
C LEU A 399 -28.94 -19.19 -3.87
N HIS A 400 -27.85 -18.44 -3.73
CA HIS A 400 -26.88 -18.69 -2.67
C HIS A 400 -27.30 -18.03 -1.36
N HIS A 401 -27.49 -18.86 -0.34
CA HIS A 401 -27.74 -18.42 1.03
C HIS A 401 -26.42 -18.28 1.79
N ILE A 402 -26.16 -17.10 2.34
CA ILE A 402 -24.98 -16.80 3.16
C ILE A 402 -25.43 -16.42 4.56
N ASN A 403 -25.01 -17.18 5.55
CA ASN A 403 -25.20 -16.84 6.95
C ASN A 403 -24.04 -15.97 7.44
N VAL A 404 -24.37 -14.88 8.12
CA VAL A 404 -23.42 -13.89 8.62
C VAL A 404 -23.53 -13.80 10.14
N ALA A 405 -22.40 -13.83 10.82
CA ALA A 405 -22.27 -13.39 12.20
C ALA A 405 -21.13 -12.37 12.31
N MET A 406 -21.23 -11.46 13.27
CA MET A 406 -20.21 -10.45 13.54
C MET A 406 -19.83 -10.50 15.01
N ARG A 407 -18.54 -10.43 15.33
CA ARG A 407 -18.05 -10.24 16.70
C ARG A 407 -17.26 -8.95 16.78
N ILE A 408 -17.72 -8.02 17.61
CA ILE A 408 -17.03 -6.75 17.88
C ILE A 408 -15.88 -7.03 18.84
N GLN A 409 -14.64 -6.90 18.37
CA GLN A 409 -13.44 -7.12 19.18
C GLN A 409 -13.09 -5.87 20.00
N LYS A 410 -13.17 -4.69 19.38
CA LYS A 410 -12.85 -3.41 20.01
C LYS A 410 -13.56 -2.26 19.32
N ILE A 411 -14.06 -1.30 20.10
CA ILE A 411 -14.42 0.04 19.62
C ILE A 411 -13.26 0.98 19.97
N PHE A 412 -12.81 1.76 19.01
CA PHE A 412 -11.85 2.82 19.25
C PHE A 412 -12.59 4.08 19.70
N ASP A 413 -12.02 4.80 20.66
CA ASP A 413 -12.57 6.07 21.12
C ASP A 413 -12.35 7.10 20.00
N ASN A 414 -13.46 7.55 19.39
CA ASN A 414 -13.40 8.45 18.26
C ASN A 414 -13.19 9.88 18.75
N GLU A 415 -12.45 10.69 17.98
CA GLU A 415 -12.22 12.09 18.30
C GLU A 415 -13.53 12.81 18.64
N VAL A 416 -13.48 13.70 19.62
CA VAL A 416 -14.67 14.33 20.21
C VAL A 416 -15.46 15.08 19.13
N GLY A 417 -16.61 14.52 18.76
CA GLY A 417 -17.51 15.05 17.74
C GLY A 417 -17.20 14.63 16.30
N SER A 418 -16.30 13.66 16.07
CA SER A 418 -16.29 12.97 14.77
C SER A 418 -17.66 12.34 14.50
N LYS A 419 -18.14 12.46 13.25
CA LYS A 419 -19.31 11.72 12.75
C LYS A 419 -18.96 10.28 12.33
N THR A 420 -17.74 9.82 12.64
CA THR A 420 -17.29 8.46 12.36
C THR A 420 -17.14 7.62 13.62
N PHE A 421 -17.30 6.31 13.42
CA PHE A 421 -17.22 5.27 14.42
C PHE A 421 -16.23 4.21 13.92
N THR A 422 -15.11 4.06 14.62
CA THR A 422 -14.04 3.13 14.25
C THR A 422 -14.08 1.89 15.16
N THR A 423 -14.12 0.70 14.58
CA THR A 423 -14.23 -0.57 15.32
C THR A 423 -13.47 -1.69 14.61
N THR A 424 -12.88 -2.60 15.38
CA THR A 424 -12.37 -3.88 14.91
C THR A 424 -13.49 -4.92 15.02
N ILE A 425 -13.81 -5.60 13.91
CA ILE A 425 -14.75 -6.72 13.88
C ILE A 425 -14.07 -8.00 13.38
N GLU A 426 -14.47 -9.12 13.95
CA GLU A 426 -14.29 -10.45 13.37
C GLU A 426 -15.58 -10.78 12.61
N LEU A 427 -15.48 -10.92 11.29
CA LEU A 427 -16.59 -11.22 10.39
C LEU A 427 -16.59 -12.71 10.06
N LEU A 428 -17.68 -13.41 10.42
CA LEU A 428 -17.87 -14.83 10.17
C LEU A 428 -18.93 -15.01 9.08
N LEU A 429 -18.59 -15.72 8.02
CA LEU A 429 -19.47 -16.06 6.90
C LEU A 429 -19.58 -17.59 6.79
N SER A 430 -20.77 -18.08 6.49
CA SER A 430 -21.00 -19.50 6.20
C SER A 430 -21.96 -19.68 5.03
N TRP A 431 -21.52 -20.42 4.02
CA TRP A 431 -22.30 -20.79 2.85
C TRP A 431 -22.02 -22.24 2.46
N ARG A 432 -22.78 -22.78 1.51
CA ARG A 432 -22.58 -24.13 0.99
C ARG A 432 -22.09 -24.06 -0.45
N ASP A 433 -21.02 -24.78 -0.75
CA ASP A 433 -20.46 -24.97 -2.08
C ASP A 433 -20.33 -26.48 -2.35
N GLU A 434 -21.19 -27.01 -3.23
CA GLU A 434 -21.25 -28.47 -3.45
C GLU A 434 -19.98 -29.02 -4.12
N ARG A 435 -19.17 -28.16 -4.75
CA ARG A 435 -17.90 -28.52 -5.41
C ARG A 435 -16.80 -28.89 -4.42
N LEU A 436 -16.92 -28.45 -3.17
CA LEU A 436 -15.94 -28.64 -2.10
C LEU A 436 -16.26 -29.83 -1.18
N ARG A 437 -17.26 -30.65 -1.55
CA ARG A 437 -17.62 -31.87 -0.83
C ARG A 437 -16.49 -32.90 -0.88
N HIS A 438 -16.02 -33.32 0.28
CA HIS A 438 -14.95 -34.32 0.41
C HIS A 438 -15.42 -35.56 1.18
N SER A 439 -14.71 -36.68 1.02
CA SER A 439 -15.04 -37.96 1.68
C SER A 439 -14.42 -38.10 3.08
N GLY A 440 -13.38 -37.33 3.41
CA GLY A 440 -12.67 -37.37 4.69
C GLY A 440 -13.53 -36.97 5.89
N ASP A 441 -13.23 -37.56 7.05
CA ASP A 441 -14.00 -37.37 8.29
C ASP A 441 -13.62 -36.10 9.09
N ALA A 442 -12.48 -35.48 8.80
CA ALA A 442 -12.03 -34.23 9.42
C ALA A 442 -12.33 -33.01 8.54
N GLN A 443 -12.57 -31.84 9.16
CA GLN A 443 -12.69 -30.56 8.45
C GLN A 443 -11.33 -30.14 7.88
N ILE A 444 -11.33 -29.59 6.66
CA ILE A 444 -10.11 -29.05 6.03
C ILE A 444 -10.01 -27.57 6.43
N ILE A 445 -8.92 -27.18 7.08
CA ILE A 445 -8.68 -25.79 7.51
C ILE A 445 -7.54 -25.20 6.67
N HIS A 446 -7.82 -24.06 6.05
CA HIS A 446 -6.87 -23.26 5.30
C HIS A 446 -6.60 -21.94 6.01
N ASP A 447 -5.32 -21.55 6.04
CA ASP A 447 -4.83 -20.24 6.48
C ASP A 447 -4.84 -19.22 5.32
N GLY A 448 -4.73 -17.93 5.63
CA GLY A 448 -4.90 -16.84 4.66
C GLY A 448 -4.01 -16.94 3.40
N ALA A 449 -2.81 -17.51 3.50
CA ALA A 449 -1.91 -17.72 2.38
C ALA A 449 -2.37 -18.83 1.40
N SER A 450 -3.30 -19.68 1.81
CA SER A 450 -3.80 -20.83 1.04
C SER A 450 -5.17 -20.57 0.37
N LEU A 451 -5.78 -19.39 0.55
CA LEU A 451 -7.17 -19.12 0.15
C LEU A 451 -7.37 -18.63 -1.29
N PHE A 452 -6.31 -18.45 -2.08
CA PHE A 452 -6.37 -17.87 -3.43
C PHE A 452 -7.23 -18.64 -4.46
N THR A 453 -7.61 -19.88 -4.17
CA THR A 453 -8.44 -20.73 -5.04
C THR A 453 -9.90 -20.83 -4.60
N LEU A 454 -10.25 -20.33 -3.41
CA LEU A 454 -11.59 -20.42 -2.83
C LEU A 454 -12.46 -19.25 -3.28
N TRP A 455 -13.66 -19.53 -3.81
CA TRP A 455 -14.64 -18.47 -4.08
C TRP A 455 -15.17 -17.90 -2.76
N ILE A 456 -15.04 -16.59 -2.57
CA ILE A 456 -15.56 -15.85 -1.42
C ILE A 456 -16.63 -14.87 -1.92
N PRO A 457 -17.77 -14.71 -1.22
CA PRO A 457 -18.81 -13.76 -1.62
C PRO A 457 -18.33 -12.30 -1.61
N ASN A 458 -18.63 -11.52 -2.66
CA ASN A 458 -18.31 -10.10 -2.72
C ASN A 458 -19.34 -9.25 -1.95
N PHE A 459 -18.95 -8.79 -0.76
CA PHE A 459 -19.70 -7.87 0.10
C PHE A 459 -18.93 -6.56 0.31
N TYR A 460 -19.62 -5.52 0.76
CA TYR A 460 -19.02 -4.25 1.17
C TYR A 460 -19.84 -3.58 2.27
N PHE A 461 -19.22 -2.64 2.99
CA PHE A 461 -19.88 -1.88 4.05
C PHE A 461 -20.42 -0.57 3.48
N LYS A 462 -21.76 -0.45 3.39
CA LYS A 462 -22.46 0.66 2.72
C LYS A 462 -22.21 2.03 3.36
N ASN A 463 -21.97 2.05 4.68
CA ASN A 463 -21.67 3.26 5.44
C ASN A 463 -20.20 3.33 5.90
N ALA A 464 -19.26 2.60 5.28
CA ALA A 464 -17.84 2.73 5.58
C ALA A 464 -17.18 3.89 4.80
N ARG A 465 -16.39 4.70 5.49
CA ARG A 465 -15.42 5.62 4.88
C ARG A 465 -14.08 4.96 4.60
N ARG A 466 -13.69 4.00 5.44
CA ARG A 466 -12.48 3.20 5.31
C ARG A 466 -12.75 1.79 5.85
N VAL A 467 -12.23 0.80 5.14
CA VAL A 467 -12.14 -0.59 5.56
C VAL A 467 -10.68 -0.97 5.42
N ASP A 468 -10.02 -1.29 6.53
CA ASP A 468 -8.74 -1.96 6.54
C ASP A 468 -8.98 -3.46 6.71
N TYR A 469 -8.41 -4.24 5.81
CA TYR A 469 -8.37 -5.70 5.95
C TYR A 469 -7.18 -5.99 6.86
N GLY A 470 -7.42 -6.64 8.00
CA GLY A 470 -6.39 -6.91 8.98
C GLY A 470 -5.28 -7.81 8.45
N ASP A 471 -4.29 -8.11 9.30
CA ASP A 471 -3.21 -9.03 8.94
C ASP A 471 -3.78 -10.33 8.35
N GLN A 472 -3.31 -10.71 7.16
CA GLN A 472 -3.79 -11.89 6.43
C GLN A 472 -3.57 -13.18 7.23
N SER A 473 -2.66 -13.17 8.20
CA SER A 473 -2.47 -14.25 9.18
C SER A 473 -3.71 -14.54 10.04
N LEU A 474 -4.63 -13.58 10.19
CA LEU A 474 -5.88 -13.68 10.97
C LEU A 474 -7.10 -14.07 10.13
N THR A 475 -6.88 -14.51 8.88
CA THR A 475 -7.95 -15.02 8.01
C THR A 475 -7.87 -16.54 7.90
N MET A 476 -9.02 -17.22 8.06
CA MET A 476 -9.13 -18.67 7.92
C MET A 476 -10.37 -19.07 7.11
N ALA A 477 -10.29 -20.20 6.43
CA ALA A 477 -11.47 -20.91 5.94
C ALA A 477 -11.46 -22.37 6.42
N ALA A 478 -12.59 -22.85 6.92
CA ALA A 478 -12.83 -24.26 7.25
C ALA A 478 -13.88 -24.83 6.30
N ILE A 479 -13.55 -25.94 5.64
CA ILE A 479 -14.45 -26.67 4.74
C ILE A 479 -14.91 -27.92 5.47
N ALA A 480 -16.23 -28.11 5.56
CA ALA A 480 -16.87 -29.29 6.09
C ALA A 480 -17.21 -30.31 5.00
N ARG A 481 -17.33 -31.58 5.41
CA ARG A 481 -17.59 -32.75 4.55
C ARG A 481 -18.80 -32.60 3.61
N ASP A 482 -19.81 -31.85 4.03
CA ASP A 482 -21.06 -31.60 3.29
C ASP A 482 -20.97 -30.46 2.26
N GLY A 483 -19.79 -29.85 2.11
CA GLY A 483 -19.53 -28.68 1.26
C GLY A 483 -19.81 -27.35 1.97
N THR A 484 -20.12 -27.33 3.26
CA THR A 484 -20.30 -26.09 4.01
C THR A 484 -18.94 -25.43 4.27
N VAL A 485 -18.76 -24.22 3.76
CA VAL A 485 -17.58 -23.39 3.98
C VAL A 485 -17.87 -22.42 5.12
N THR A 486 -16.91 -22.26 6.03
CA THR A 486 -16.91 -21.24 7.08
C THR A 486 -15.68 -20.37 6.91
N TYR A 487 -15.87 -19.08 6.65
CA TYR A 487 -14.79 -18.11 6.47
C TYR A 487 -14.81 -17.11 7.62
N SER A 488 -13.66 -16.87 8.25
CA SER A 488 -13.50 -15.84 9.28
C SER A 488 -12.35 -14.91 8.92
N THR A 489 -12.54 -13.61 9.09
CA THR A 489 -11.52 -12.58 8.88
C THR A 489 -11.69 -11.43 9.87
N THR A 490 -10.61 -10.72 10.16
CA THR A 490 -10.62 -9.54 11.05
C THR A 490 -10.46 -8.26 10.24
N LEU A 491 -11.35 -7.29 10.46
CA LEU A 491 -11.44 -6.04 9.72
C LEU A 491 -11.45 -4.84 10.68
N ASP A 492 -10.64 -3.82 10.38
CA ASP A 492 -10.69 -2.52 11.04
C ASP A 492 -11.53 -1.56 10.18
N ILE A 493 -12.75 -1.24 10.62
CA ILE A 493 -13.71 -0.46 9.85
C ILE A 493 -13.97 0.89 10.49
N GLN A 494 -13.95 1.94 9.67
CA GLN A 494 -14.38 3.29 10.02
C GLN A 494 -15.69 3.59 9.30
N LEU A 495 -16.77 3.63 10.07
CA LEU A 495 -18.14 3.79 9.63
C LEU A 495 -18.64 5.22 9.87
N ASP A 496 -19.56 5.71 9.07
CA ASP A 496 -20.38 6.88 9.41
C ASP A 496 -21.42 6.50 10.49
N CYS A 497 -21.45 7.27 11.56
CA CYS A 497 -22.41 7.14 12.66
C CYS A 497 -23.13 8.48 12.86
N HIS A 498 -24.46 8.45 12.77
CA HIS A 498 -25.27 9.66 12.96
C HIS A 498 -25.44 9.95 14.45
N THR A 499 -24.93 11.09 14.90
CA THR A 499 -24.97 11.50 16.30
C THR A 499 -25.87 12.73 16.45
N ASN A 500 -26.72 12.78 17.49
CA ASN A 500 -27.35 14.05 17.88
C ASN A 500 -26.37 14.80 18.80
N GLY A 501 -25.93 15.98 18.37
CA GLY A 501 -24.94 16.81 19.06
C GLY A 501 -25.49 17.64 20.22
N GLU A 502 -26.79 17.97 20.22
CA GLU A 502 -27.42 18.92 21.17
C GLU A 502 -27.14 18.54 22.64
N ARG A 503 -27.24 17.24 22.95
CA ARG A 503 -27.13 16.72 24.32
C ARG A 503 -25.70 16.44 24.79
N PHE A 504 -24.67 16.81 24.03
CA PHE A 504 -23.27 16.56 24.43
C PHE A 504 -22.96 17.18 25.82
N PRO A 505 -22.34 16.44 26.76
CA PRO A 505 -21.72 15.11 26.63
C PRO A 505 -22.62 13.94 27.06
N PHE A 506 -23.88 14.20 27.42
CA PHE A 506 -24.87 13.21 27.86
C PHE A 506 -25.58 12.51 26.69
N ASN A 507 -24.98 12.49 25.50
CA ASN A 507 -25.61 11.97 24.30
C ASN A 507 -25.43 10.45 24.15
N GLU A 508 -26.50 9.81 23.68
CA GLU A 508 -26.50 8.44 23.19
C GLU A 508 -26.15 8.44 21.70
N PHE A 509 -25.37 7.44 21.27
CA PHE A 509 -25.01 7.23 19.87
C PHE A 509 -25.68 5.95 19.38
N ASN A 510 -26.31 6.00 18.20
CA ASN A 510 -26.86 4.82 17.54
C ASN A 510 -26.09 4.56 16.25
N CYS A 511 -25.02 3.75 16.35
CA CYS A 511 -24.14 3.47 15.23
C CYS A 511 -24.56 2.17 14.53
N ALA A 512 -24.70 2.22 13.21
CA ALA A 512 -25.06 1.07 12.39
C ALA A 512 -23.83 0.53 11.63
N ILE A 513 -23.79 -0.78 11.41
CA ILE A 513 -22.90 -1.48 10.50
C ILE A 513 -23.78 -2.05 9.40
N GLU A 514 -23.72 -1.51 8.18
CA GLU A 514 -24.54 -1.97 7.04
C GLU A 514 -23.69 -2.78 6.05
N LEU A 515 -23.85 -4.11 6.07
CA LEU A 515 -23.19 -5.04 5.17
C LEU A 515 -24.12 -5.38 3.99
N ALA A 516 -23.69 -5.08 2.77
CA ALA A 516 -24.47 -5.34 1.55
C ALA A 516 -23.69 -6.19 0.54
N SER A 517 -24.41 -6.95 -0.30
CA SER A 517 -23.78 -7.57 -1.47
C SER A 517 -23.41 -6.49 -2.49
N TYR A 518 -22.22 -6.61 -3.10
CA TYR A 518 -21.75 -5.62 -4.06
C TYR A 518 -22.25 -5.89 -5.49
N SER A 519 -22.15 -7.13 -5.95
CA SER A 519 -22.33 -7.50 -7.37
C SER A 519 -23.54 -8.39 -7.67
N LYS A 520 -24.24 -8.91 -6.64
CA LYS A 520 -25.33 -9.89 -6.82
C LYS A 520 -26.63 -9.38 -6.20
N SER A 521 -27.72 -9.50 -6.95
CA SER A 521 -29.05 -9.14 -6.47
C SER A 521 -29.56 -10.14 -5.43
N ILE A 522 -30.61 -9.78 -4.69
CA ILE A 522 -31.24 -10.62 -3.67
C ILE A 522 -31.80 -11.95 -4.24
N GLN A 523 -32.01 -12.04 -5.55
CA GLN A 523 -32.44 -13.25 -6.26
C GLN A 523 -31.28 -14.22 -6.55
N GLN A 524 -30.04 -13.75 -6.50
CA GLN A 524 -28.84 -14.55 -6.74
C GLN A 524 -28.09 -14.85 -5.44
N LEU A 525 -28.11 -13.90 -4.50
CA LEU A 525 -27.38 -13.97 -3.23
C LEU A 525 -28.22 -13.33 -2.13
N ASN A 526 -28.63 -14.13 -1.15
CA ASN A 526 -29.45 -13.72 -0.01
C ASN A 526 -28.68 -13.96 1.28
N MET A 527 -28.46 -12.90 2.04
CA MET A 527 -27.74 -12.94 3.32
C MET A 527 -28.72 -12.96 4.49
N SER A 528 -28.44 -13.83 5.46
CA SER A 528 -29.17 -13.96 6.72
C SER A 528 -28.23 -13.82 7.91
N TRP A 529 -28.73 -13.28 9.01
CA TRP A 529 -28.05 -13.37 10.29
C TRP A 529 -27.99 -14.83 10.77
N PHE A 530 -26.93 -15.23 11.46
CA PHE A 530 -26.77 -16.59 11.96
C PHE A 530 -27.76 -16.88 13.11
N GLU A 531 -28.66 -17.85 12.94
CA GLU A 531 -29.75 -18.13 13.89
C GLU A 531 -29.48 -19.32 14.84
N ARG A 532 -28.45 -20.13 14.60
CA ARG A 532 -28.19 -21.35 15.40
C ARG A 532 -27.05 -21.17 16.41
N HIS A 533 -27.38 -21.29 17.69
CA HIS A 533 -26.47 -21.53 18.84
C HIS A 533 -25.46 -20.41 19.21
N ALA A 534 -25.11 -19.51 18.28
CA ALA A 534 -24.36 -18.28 18.54
C ALA A 534 -25.27 -17.06 18.37
N ALA A 535 -24.94 -15.94 19.00
CA ALA A 535 -25.65 -14.69 18.73
C ALA A 535 -25.18 -14.12 17.38
N PRO A 536 -26.06 -13.54 16.55
CA PRO A 536 -25.66 -12.99 15.24
C PRO A 536 -24.73 -11.78 15.36
N LEU A 537 -24.77 -11.10 16.52
CA LEU A 537 -23.84 -10.07 16.92
C LEU A 537 -23.31 -10.38 18.33
N GLU A 538 -22.00 -10.57 18.46
CA GLU A 538 -21.32 -10.83 19.72
C GLU A 538 -20.33 -9.71 20.07
N PHE A 539 -19.95 -9.63 21.35
CA PHE A 539 -18.85 -8.80 21.83
C PHE A 539 -17.72 -9.69 22.34
N GLY A 540 -16.46 -9.35 22.04
CA GLY A 540 -15.29 -10.13 22.43
C GLY A 540 -15.14 -10.24 23.96
N LYS A 541 -14.50 -11.30 24.45
CA LYS A 541 -14.35 -11.56 25.91
C LYS A 541 -13.62 -10.46 26.69
N HIS A 542 -12.81 -9.65 26.01
CA HIS A 542 -12.05 -8.53 26.59
C HIS A 542 -12.61 -7.16 26.20
N PHE A 543 -13.82 -7.12 25.65
CA PHE A 543 -14.49 -5.88 25.24
C PHE A 543 -15.03 -5.11 26.45
N ASP A 544 -14.75 -3.81 26.54
CA ASP A 544 -15.27 -2.95 27.62
C ASP A 544 -16.73 -2.56 27.35
N ALA A 545 -17.64 -3.45 27.75
CA ALA A 545 -19.08 -3.29 27.55
C ALA A 545 -19.73 -2.15 28.37
N ARG A 546 -19.00 -1.45 29.25
CA ARG A 546 -19.57 -0.41 30.14
C ARG A 546 -20.21 0.76 29.40
N ASN A 547 -19.84 0.98 28.14
CA ASN A 547 -20.37 2.04 27.29
C ASN A 547 -21.43 1.54 26.29
N VAL A 548 -21.84 0.27 26.31
CA VAL A 548 -22.89 -0.28 25.44
C VAL A 548 -24.23 -0.34 26.18
N ILE A 549 -25.23 0.38 25.67
CA ILE A 549 -26.60 0.40 26.21
C ILE A 549 -27.40 -0.80 25.66
N GLY A 550 -27.10 -1.21 24.43
CA GLY A 550 -27.71 -2.37 23.80
C GLY A 550 -27.31 -2.50 22.34
N SER A 551 -27.72 -3.61 21.71
CA SER A 551 -27.54 -3.84 20.28
C SER A 551 -28.75 -4.54 19.68
N ASN A 552 -28.91 -4.42 18.37
CA ASN A 552 -29.97 -5.07 17.61
C ASN A 552 -29.47 -5.48 16.23
N VAL A 553 -30.08 -6.48 15.61
CA VAL A 553 -29.79 -6.89 14.23
C VAL A 553 -31.06 -6.88 13.39
N SER A 554 -30.95 -6.41 12.15
CA SER A 554 -32.07 -6.29 11.21
C SER A 554 -31.59 -6.48 9.76
N ARG A 555 -32.53 -6.49 8.82
CA ARG A 555 -32.23 -6.30 7.39
C ARG A 555 -32.41 -4.83 7.03
N CYS A 556 -31.62 -4.34 6.08
CA CYS A 556 -31.79 -3.01 5.50
C CYS A 556 -32.50 -3.11 4.14
N ASP A 557 -33.33 -2.11 3.80
CA ASP A 557 -33.77 -1.94 2.42
C ASP A 557 -32.60 -1.37 1.61
N TYR A 558 -32.21 -2.07 0.54
CA TYR A 558 -31.12 -1.64 -0.33
C TYR A 558 -31.41 -1.96 -1.80
N LYS A 559 -31.61 -0.88 -2.56
CA LYS A 559 -31.90 -0.91 -4.00
C LYS A 559 -30.84 -0.08 -4.71
N ARG A 560 -30.23 -0.63 -5.77
CA ARG A 560 -29.23 0.08 -6.59
C ARG A 560 -29.77 0.20 -8.02
N SER A 561 -29.76 1.44 -8.51
CA SER A 561 -29.95 1.78 -9.92
C SER A 561 -28.66 1.48 -10.71
N TYR A 562 -28.78 0.88 -11.89
CA TYR A 562 -27.69 0.63 -12.81
C TYR A 562 -28.16 0.81 -14.27
N ALA A 563 -27.34 1.53 -15.05
CA ALA A 563 -27.62 1.75 -16.46
C ALA A 563 -27.05 0.59 -17.28
N ILE A 564 -27.92 -0.17 -17.95
CA ILE A 564 -27.55 -1.25 -18.88
C ILE A 564 -27.42 -0.69 -20.31
N ASP A 565 -28.21 0.33 -20.64
CA ASP A 565 -28.23 1.00 -21.93
C ASP A 565 -28.40 2.53 -21.77
N LYS A 566 -28.51 3.25 -22.90
CA LYS A 566 -28.61 4.72 -22.94
C LYS A 566 -29.99 5.28 -22.54
N PHE A 567 -30.99 4.43 -22.30
CA PHE A 567 -32.41 4.82 -22.19
C PHE A 567 -33.16 4.19 -21.00
N GLY A 568 -32.60 3.19 -20.29
CA GLY A 568 -33.24 2.49 -19.18
C GLY A 568 -32.40 2.39 -17.90
N ASP A 569 -32.80 3.15 -16.86
CA ASP A 569 -32.37 2.92 -15.48
C ASP A 569 -33.03 1.63 -14.95
N HIS A 570 -32.22 0.60 -14.69
CA HIS A 570 -32.70 -0.66 -14.11
C HIS A 570 -32.42 -0.66 -12.61
N ARG A 571 -33.43 -1.00 -11.80
CA ARG A 571 -33.29 -1.11 -10.34
C ARG A 571 -33.28 -2.58 -9.93
N ALA A 572 -32.20 -3.01 -9.29
CA ALA A 572 -32.16 -4.29 -8.59
C ALA A 572 -32.15 -4.08 -7.08
N GLU A 573 -32.82 -5.00 -6.38
CA GLU A 573 -32.74 -5.12 -4.92
C GLU A 573 -31.57 -6.03 -4.56
N TYR A 574 -30.79 -5.62 -3.57
CA TYR A 574 -29.58 -6.30 -3.12
C TYR A 574 -29.74 -6.71 -1.66
N SER A 575 -29.23 -7.88 -1.30
CA SER A 575 -29.28 -8.31 0.09
C SER A 575 -28.44 -7.38 0.99
N CYS A 576 -29.02 -6.95 2.12
CA CYS A 576 -28.41 -6.01 3.05
C CYS A 576 -28.75 -6.38 4.51
N LEU A 577 -27.72 -6.48 5.36
CA LEU A 577 -27.81 -6.74 6.79
C LEU A 577 -27.34 -5.52 7.58
N ARG A 578 -28.05 -5.17 8.66
CA ARG A 578 -27.77 -4.01 9.51
C ARG A 578 -27.64 -4.45 10.97
N ALA A 579 -26.45 -4.30 11.55
CA ALA A 579 -26.23 -4.40 12.99
C ALA A 579 -26.22 -3.00 13.60
N GLU A 580 -27.02 -2.77 14.63
CA GLU A 580 -27.16 -1.48 15.30
C GLU A 580 -26.65 -1.56 16.74
N ILE A 581 -25.84 -0.58 17.14
CA ILE A 581 -25.14 -0.54 18.43
C ILE A 581 -25.45 0.79 19.11
N ARG A 582 -26.06 0.73 20.30
CA ARG A 582 -26.35 1.90 21.13
C ARG A 582 -25.26 2.09 22.16
N LEU A 583 -24.61 3.24 22.12
CA LEU A 583 -23.45 3.58 22.96
C LEU A 583 -23.74 4.81 23.82
N MET A 584 -23.18 4.84 25.02
CA MET A 584 -23.17 6.00 25.93
C MET A 584 -21.75 6.57 26.05
N ARG A 585 -21.63 7.89 26.15
CA ARG A 585 -20.33 8.54 26.45
C ARG A 585 -19.96 8.35 27.94
N PRO A 586 -18.71 7.95 28.27
CA PRO A 586 -18.24 7.93 29.65
C PRO A 586 -18.09 9.37 30.19
N ILE A 587 -18.90 9.73 31.18
CA ILE A 587 -18.99 11.11 31.69
C ILE A 587 -17.86 11.52 32.66
N ASN A 588 -17.18 10.55 33.29
CA ASN A 588 -16.27 10.77 34.42
C ASN A 588 -15.16 11.79 34.14
N ALA A 589 -14.60 11.79 32.92
CA ALA A 589 -13.59 12.77 32.51
C ALA A 589 -14.17 14.19 32.46
N HIS A 590 -15.33 14.38 31.84
CA HIS A 590 -16.00 15.68 31.77
C HIS A 590 -16.40 16.21 33.15
N LEU A 591 -16.84 15.35 34.08
CA LEU A 591 -17.15 15.76 35.47
C LEU A 591 -15.95 16.41 36.15
N LEU A 592 -14.77 15.79 36.07
CA LEU A 592 -13.56 16.27 36.73
C LEU A 592 -12.87 17.41 35.98
N GLN A 593 -12.91 17.41 34.64
CA GLN A 593 -12.16 18.36 33.80
C GLN A 593 -12.97 19.59 33.39
N CYS A 594 -14.31 19.55 33.41
CA CYS A 594 -15.17 20.63 32.93
C CYS A 594 -16.19 21.10 33.99
N PHE A 595 -17.01 20.19 34.54
CA PHE A 595 -18.04 20.57 35.51
C PHE A 595 -17.45 21.08 36.83
N LEU A 596 -16.55 20.30 37.45
CA LEU A 596 -15.95 20.65 38.75
C LEU A 596 -15.18 22.00 38.72
N PRO A 597 -14.28 22.28 37.75
CA PRO A 597 -13.61 23.58 37.68
C PRO A 597 -14.58 24.74 37.46
N THR A 598 -15.58 24.57 36.58
CA THR A 598 -16.58 25.62 36.28
C THR A 598 -17.38 25.99 37.53
N VAL A 599 -17.86 25.00 38.30
CA VAL A 599 -18.55 25.23 39.59
C VAL A 599 -17.64 25.93 40.60
N LEU A 600 -16.38 25.50 40.72
CA LEU A 600 -15.42 26.14 41.63
C LEU A 600 -15.10 27.58 41.26
N ILE A 601 -15.05 27.94 39.97
CA ILE A 601 -14.86 29.33 39.52
C ILE A 601 -16.09 30.20 39.85
N VAL A 602 -17.30 29.67 39.67
CA VAL A 602 -18.53 30.41 40.07
C VAL A 602 -18.55 30.64 41.58
N ILE A 603 -18.25 29.61 42.39
CA ILE A 603 -18.17 29.73 43.85
C ILE A 603 -17.06 30.72 44.27
N SER A 604 -15.88 30.70 43.61
CA SER A 604 -14.80 31.63 43.94
C SER A 604 -15.19 33.09 43.65
N SER A 605 -16.00 33.34 42.62
CA SER A 605 -16.54 34.68 42.34
C SER A 605 -17.43 35.22 43.47
N TRP A 606 -18.13 34.34 44.20
CA TRP A 606 -19.00 34.71 45.33
C TRP A 606 -18.22 35.08 46.61
N LEU A 607 -16.93 34.74 46.69
CA LEU A 607 -16.05 35.26 47.75
C LEU A 607 -15.96 36.80 47.72
N GLY A 608 -16.25 37.41 46.57
CA GLY A 608 -16.37 38.86 46.40
C GLY A 608 -17.44 39.51 47.27
N PHE A 609 -18.42 38.76 47.79
CA PHE A 609 -19.42 39.26 48.75
C PHE A 609 -18.92 39.30 50.19
N TRP A 610 -17.87 38.53 50.51
CA TRP A 610 -17.28 38.43 51.85
C TRP A 610 -16.06 39.34 52.04
N ILE A 611 -15.47 39.84 50.94
CA ILE A 611 -14.39 40.84 50.97
C ILE A 611 -14.97 42.20 51.36
N ASP A 612 -14.28 42.90 52.27
CA ASP A 612 -14.66 44.26 52.69
C ASP A 612 -14.89 45.18 51.47
N ARG A 613 -16.07 45.82 51.46
CA ARG A 613 -16.54 46.82 50.50
C ARG A 613 -15.55 47.95 50.18
N HIS A 614 -14.63 48.28 51.10
CA HIS A 614 -13.59 49.28 50.90
C HIS A 614 -12.41 48.78 50.04
N ASN A 615 -12.19 47.46 49.93
CA ASN A 615 -11.11 46.85 49.15
C ASN A 615 -11.47 46.68 47.67
N VAL A 616 -11.71 47.82 47.00
CA VAL A 616 -12.12 47.93 45.59
C VAL A 616 -11.24 47.08 44.66
N ILE A 617 -9.91 47.19 44.78
CA ILE A 617 -8.94 46.48 43.91
C ILE A 617 -9.12 44.96 43.99
N ALA A 618 -9.32 44.42 45.20
CA ALA A 618 -9.47 42.98 45.39
C ALA A 618 -10.78 42.46 44.78
N ARG A 619 -11.91 43.16 45.02
CA ARG A 619 -13.22 42.78 44.46
C ARG A 619 -13.21 42.84 42.93
N VAL A 620 -12.72 43.94 42.34
CA VAL A 620 -12.56 44.08 40.88
C VAL A 620 -11.72 42.94 40.30
N THR A 621 -10.52 42.72 40.84
CA THR A 621 -9.59 41.70 40.33
C THR A 621 -10.22 40.31 40.36
N LEU A 622 -10.90 39.94 41.45
CA LEU A 622 -11.56 38.64 41.58
C LEU A 622 -12.61 38.41 40.48
N HIS A 623 -13.51 39.37 40.24
CA HIS A 623 -14.58 39.20 39.26
C HIS A 623 -14.04 39.16 37.81
N PHE A 624 -13.11 40.05 37.44
CA PHE A 624 -12.52 40.06 36.09
C PHE A 624 -11.63 38.83 35.82
N VAL A 625 -10.84 38.38 36.80
CA VAL A 625 -10.06 37.13 36.67
C VAL A 625 -10.98 35.92 36.59
N SER A 626 -12.07 35.86 37.36
CA SER A 626 -13.04 34.75 37.28
C SER A 626 -13.71 34.68 35.90
N LEU A 627 -14.11 35.83 35.34
CA LEU A 627 -14.70 35.92 34.01
C LEU A 627 -13.71 35.53 32.90
N LEU A 628 -12.49 36.05 32.95
CA LEU A 628 -11.41 35.67 32.01
C LEU A 628 -11.11 34.16 32.09
N THR A 629 -11.12 33.60 33.30
CA THR A 629 -10.90 32.16 33.53
C THR A 629 -12.02 31.32 32.93
N LEU A 630 -13.30 31.70 33.09
CA LEU A 630 -14.43 31.02 32.45
C LEU A 630 -14.37 31.09 30.92
N ILE A 631 -13.99 32.25 30.35
CA ILE A 631 -13.85 32.42 28.89
C ILE A 631 -12.72 31.53 28.37
N ALA A 632 -11.56 31.53 29.02
CA ALA A 632 -10.43 30.68 28.65
C ALA A 632 -10.77 29.18 28.78
N HIS A 633 -11.46 28.77 29.86
CA HIS A 633 -11.84 27.39 30.08
C HIS A 633 -12.90 26.91 29.08
N GLY A 634 -13.94 27.70 28.83
CA GLY A 634 -14.96 27.42 27.82
C GLY A 634 -14.38 27.35 26.40
N GLY A 635 -13.47 28.27 26.06
CA GLY A 635 -12.73 28.23 24.80
C GLY A 635 -11.88 26.97 24.64
N ALA A 636 -11.18 26.55 25.68
CA ALA A 636 -10.39 25.31 25.69
C ALA A 636 -11.25 24.05 25.54
N MET A 637 -12.45 24.03 26.15
CA MET A 637 -13.41 22.93 25.97
C MET A 637 -14.02 22.94 24.55
N ARG A 638 -14.37 24.11 24.00
CA ARG A 638 -14.92 24.21 22.64
C ARG A 638 -13.90 23.92 21.55
N ALA A 639 -12.60 24.12 21.80
CA ALA A 639 -11.52 23.69 20.90
C ALA A 639 -11.37 22.16 20.79
N GLN A 640 -11.95 21.38 21.72
CA GLN A 640 -12.04 19.93 21.62
C GLN A 640 -13.27 19.45 20.85
N LEU A 641 -14.17 20.35 20.47
CA LEU A 641 -15.37 20.06 19.69
C LEU A 641 -15.17 20.46 18.21
N PRO A 642 -15.87 19.84 17.26
CA PRO A 642 -15.76 20.18 15.84
C PRO A 642 -16.31 21.57 15.58
N ALA A 643 -15.70 22.28 14.64
CA ALA A 643 -16.11 23.65 14.25
C ALA A 643 -17.56 23.79 13.75
N HIS A 644 -18.22 22.67 13.42
CA HIS A 644 -19.61 22.62 12.94
C HIS A 644 -20.63 22.16 13.99
N ALA A 645 -20.26 22.11 15.28
CA ALA A 645 -21.17 21.74 16.35
C ALA A 645 -22.14 22.89 16.70
N GLU A 646 -23.43 22.57 16.71
CA GLU A 646 -24.52 23.38 17.27
C GLU A 646 -24.30 23.66 18.77
N ALA A 647 -25.15 24.49 19.38
CA ALA A 647 -25.03 24.84 20.80
C ALA A 647 -25.30 23.62 21.70
N THR A 648 -24.25 23.08 22.30
CA THR A 648 -24.29 21.89 23.17
C THR A 648 -24.77 22.24 24.58
N ALA A 649 -25.11 21.23 25.39
CA ALA A 649 -25.40 21.46 26.81
C ALA A 649 -24.20 22.06 27.59
N ILE A 650 -22.96 21.82 27.15
CA ILE A 650 -21.76 22.45 27.73
C ILE A 650 -21.72 23.95 27.44
N ASP A 651 -22.05 24.37 26.21
CA ASP A 651 -22.09 25.79 25.84
C ASP A 651 -23.14 26.54 26.68
N HIS A 652 -24.30 25.93 26.90
CA HIS A 652 -25.36 26.47 27.78
C HIS A 652 -24.90 26.58 29.24
N MET A 653 -24.18 25.59 29.76
CA MET A 653 -23.60 25.65 31.11
C MET A 653 -22.60 26.80 31.25
N PHE A 654 -21.65 26.95 30.31
CA PHE A 654 -20.68 28.04 30.34
C PHE A 654 -21.35 29.40 30.22
N ALA A 655 -22.33 29.55 29.32
CA ALA A 655 -23.10 30.79 29.18
C ALA A 655 -23.81 31.16 30.49
N ALA A 656 -24.49 30.21 31.13
CA ALA A 656 -25.13 30.43 32.43
C ALA A 656 -24.11 30.81 33.52
N SER A 657 -22.97 30.12 33.60
CA SER A 657 -21.89 30.45 34.54
C SER A 657 -21.30 31.85 34.32
N MET A 658 -21.12 32.28 33.06
CA MET A 658 -20.69 33.63 32.73
C MET A 658 -21.72 34.68 33.19
N VAL A 659 -23.02 34.43 33.01
CA VAL A 659 -24.08 35.30 33.52
C VAL A 659 -23.99 35.44 35.04
N PHE A 660 -23.82 34.36 35.79
CA PHE A 660 -23.66 34.43 37.26
C PHE A 660 -22.45 35.28 37.70
N VAL A 661 -21.28 35.09 37.07
CA VAL A 661 -20.06 35.87 37.39
C VAL A 661 -20.23 37.34 36.98
N PHE A 662 -20.89 37.62 35.86
CA PHE A 662 -21.18 38.97 35.40
C PHE A 662 -22.19 39.70 36.29
N CYS A 663 -23.24 39.01 36.76
CA CYS A 663 -24.17 39.56 37.75
C CYS A 663 -23.48 39.89 39.08
N ALA A 664 -22.52 39.07 39.53
CA ALA A 664 -21.71 39.39 40.72
C ALA A 664 -20.82 40.63 40.51
N ALA A 665 -20.28 40.83 39.30
CA ALA A 665 -19.54 42.05 38.96
C ALA A 665 -20.44 43.30 38.92
N ILE A 666 -21.68 43.17 38.44
CA ILE A 666 -22.69 44.24 38.47
C ILE A 666 -23.09 44.60 39.90
N GLU A 667 -23.30 43.60 40.78
CA GLU A 667 -23.56 43.82 42.22
C GLU A 667 -22.48 44.72 42.84
N PHE A 668 -21.21 44.36 42.63
CA PHE A 668 -20.08 45.14 43.11
C PHE A 668 -20.13 46.59 42.58
N GLY A 669 -20.42 46.77 41.29
CA GLY A 669 -20.54 48.09 40.67
C GLY A 669 -21.65 48.94 41.28
N ILE A 670 -22.82 48.35 41.54
CA ILE A 670 -23.96 49.02 42.20
C ILE A 670 -23.59 49.42 43.63
N VAL A 671 -22.99 48.51 44.42
CA VAL A 671 -22.56 48.81 45.80
C VAL A 671 -21.52 49.92 45.83
N HIS A 672 -20.55 49.91 44.91
CA HIS A 672 -19.53 50.95 44.82
C HIS A 672 -20.13 52.33 44.48
N LEU A 673 -21.07 52.39 43.53
CA LEU A 673 -21.79 53.62 43.18
C LEU A 673 -22.63 54.15 44.35
N MET A 674 -23.38 53.28 45.03
CA MET A 674 -24.18 53.65 46.20
C MET A 674 -23.31 54.15 47.36
N MET A 675 -22.16 53.49 47.61
CA MET A 675 -21.18 53.96 48.59
C MET A 675 -20.65 55.36 48.25
N HIS A 676 -20.22 55.57 47.01
CA HIS A 676 -19.64 56.86 46.59
C HIS A 676 -20.68 57.99 46.65
N ALA A 677 -21.94 57.70 46.32
CA ALA A 677 -23.05 58.62 46.50
C ALA A 677 -23.28 58.93 48.00
N SER A 678 -23.34 57.91 48.86
CA SER A 678 -23.52 58.08 50.32
C SER A 678 -22.37 58.87 50.96
N GLN A 679 -21.13 58.64 50.53
CA GLN A 679 -19.95 59.38 51.00
C GLN A 679 -20.10 60.88 50.69
N LYS A 680 -20.45 61.20 49.43
CA LYS A 680 -20.70 62.57 48.98
C LYS A 680 -21.83 63.26 49.76
N TYR A 681 -22.91 62.54 50.09
CA TYR A 681 -23.97 63.09 50.94
C TYR A 681 -23.51 63.36 52.39
N LEU A 682 -22.69 62.47 52.98
CA LEU A 682 -22.12 62.67 54.31
C LEU A 682 -21.15 63.86 54.36
N ASP A 683 -20.33 64.04 53.33
CA ASP A 683 -19.39 65.16 53.26
C ASP A 683 -20.12 66.51 53.05
N LEU A 684 -21.20 66.52 52.26
CA LEU A 684 -22.10 67.68 52.14
C LEU A 684 -22.84 68.01 53.44
N ALA A 685 -23.22 66.99 54.24
CA ALA A 685 -23.84 67.20 55.55
C ALA A 685 -22.84 67.81 56.53
N LYS A 686 -21.64 67.22 56.68
CA LYS A 686 -20.54 67.77 57.51
C LYS A 686 -20.17 69.20 57.10
N GLY A 687 -20.13 69.49 55.80
CA GLY A 687 -19.88 70.84 55.29
C GLY A 687 -20.95 71.85 55.74
N LYS A 688 -22.24 71.47 55.68
CA LYS A 688 -23.34 72.31 56.18
C LYS A 688 -23.27 72.53 57.69
N ASP A 689 -22.97 71.49 58.47
CA ASP A 689 -22.86 71.60 59.92
C ASP A 689 -21.66 72.46 60.35
N SER A 690 -20.53 72.37 59.62
CA SER A 690 -19.37 73.25 59.78
C SER A 690 -19.74 74.73 59.57
N ILE A 691 -20.39 75.06 58.45
CA ILE A 691 -20.87 76.43 58.15
C ILE A 691 -21.85 76.92 59.22
N ARG A 692 -22.68 76.02 59.77
CA ARG A 692 -23.64 76.33 60.84
C ARG A 692 -22.96 76.57 62.21
N ALA A 693 -21.83 75.91 62.47
CA ALA A 693 -21.00 76.16 63.64
C ALA A 693 -20.22 77.49 63.52
N GLU A 694 -19.58 77.76 62.38
CA GLU A 694 -18.88 79.04 62.14
C GLU A 694 -19.80 80.25 62.24
N SER A 695 -21.03 80.14 61.72
CA SER A 695 -22.01 81.23 61.80
C SER A 695 -22.47 81.49 63.24
N ARG A 696 -22.67 80.46 64.07
CA ARG A 696 -22.92 80.66 65.52
C ARG A 696 -21.76 81.38 66.22
N ILE A 697 -20.53 80.90 66.02
CA ILE A 697 -19.32 81.53 66.61
C ILE A 697 -19.17 82.99 66.16
N ARG A 698 -19.58 83.31 64.91
CA ARG A 698 -19.56 84.69 64.41
C ARG A 698 -20.63 85.59 65.06
N TYR A 699 -21.83 85.06 65.32
CA TYR A 699 -22.86 85.77 66.09
C TYR A 699 -22.45 85.97 67.55
N GLU A 700 -21.86 84.97 68.20
CA GLU A 700 -21.36 85.02 69.58
C GLU A 700 -20.14 85.95 69.78
N ARG A 701 -19.52 86.46 68.70
CA ARG A 701 -18.49 87.51 68.74
C ARG A 701 -19.03 88.91 68.40
N LEU A 702 -20.29 89.02 67.98
CA LEU A 702 -20.95 90.27 67.59
C LEU A 702 -22.00 90.72 68.62
N ALA A 703 -22.36 89.83 69.55
CA ALA A 703 -23.05 90.12 70.80
C ALA A 703 -22.03 90.29 71.95
#